data_AF-A0A2C9YNK9-F1
#
_entry.id   AF-A0A2C9YNK9-F1
#
_cell.length_a   1.000
_cell.length_b   1.000
_cell.length_c   1.000
_cell.angle_alpha   90.00
_cell.angle_beta   90.00
_cell.angle_gamma   90.00
#
_symmetry.space_group_name_H-M   'P 1'
#
loop_
_entity.id
_entity.type
_entity.pdbx_description
1 polymer ?
#
loop_
_entity_poly.entity_id
_entity_poly.type
_entity_poly.pdbx_seq_one_letter_code
_entity_poly.pdbx_strand_id
1 'polypeptide(L)'
;MEQLEHHVTDNQRKHALTTNQGVKIAEDEFSLKMGLRGPTLMEDFHFREKMTHFDHERIPERIVHARGVGAHGYFQLYESLEAYAKADFLTNPSKKTPVFVRFSTVQGSKGSNDTVRDVRGFATKFYTDEGNYDLVGNNMPVFFIQDAIKFPDFVHAVKPEPHNDIPQGASAHDTFWDFVAHNPESTHMVMWQMSDRAIPRSLRMMEGFGVHTFRLINAEGKAHFVKFHWKPALGVHSFVWDEAQKIAGKNPDFHRQDLYEAIEKGDYPEWELGLQLIPEEDEHAFDFDILDPTKLWPEEEVPVKLVGKMTLNKNVDNFFAETEQVAFHPGHVVPGIDFSNDPLLQGRLFSYTDTQLSRLGGPNFHQIPINQPVCPFHNNQRDGMHQMQIHRGQTSYHPNGLNDNQPATVQAEQGGYEHYQEKIDGHKIRGRSKSFLNFYSQAKLFYNSMSPIEKQHIKEAFCFEVGKCKSDMVKANVIALLNHVDRQLAQEVANIIGAPLPKENHEVNSNAKSPALSMSNTIFKADSKNVAIVLNGEPSVSLLSEWMQAFAQHRINYSIIDNKIHHFNDSIKVTDTYTTADSVLFDAVLVFSSESAIHPPVLEFAETTFKHFKPIAHVLSNPHALDNSKIKLDGAGIYNLANTSIESFIEGIAQGRFWNR
;
A
#
# COMPACT_ATOMS: atom_id res chain seq x y z
N MET A 1 13.51 -11.53 -13.72
CA MET A 1 12.97 -11.37 -15.08
C MET A 1 13.41 -12.48 -16.01
N GLU A 2 14.71 -12.72 -16.21
CA GLU A 2 15.21 -13.81 -17.08
C GLU A 2 14.54 -15.17 -16.79
N GLN A 3 14.42 -15.56 -15.52
CA GLN A 3 13.70 -16.79 -15.12
C GLN A 3 12.24 -16.82 -15.59
N LEU A 4 11.54 -15.69 -15.58
CA LEU A 4 10.14 -15.60 -15.99
C LEU A 4 9.98 -15.72 -17.51
N GLU A 5 10.98 -15.35 -18.31
CA GLU A 5 10.92 -15.45 -19.77
C GLU A 5 10.68 -16.88 -20.26
N HIS A 6 11.14 -17.88 -19.50
CA HIS A 6 10.88 -19.30 -19.78
C HIS A 6 9.40 -19.70 -19.64
N HIS A 7 8.57 -18.84 -19.05
CA HIS A 7 7.15 -19.06 -18.83
C HIS A 7 6.26 -18.11 -19.66
N VAL A 8 6.85 -17.22 -20.46
CA VAL A 8 6.10 -16.27 -21.29
C VAL A 8 5.60 -16.95 -22.56
N THR A 9 4.32 -16.76 -22.86
CA THR A 9 3.72 -17.10 -24.16
C THR A 9 3.33 -15.81 -24.88
N ASP A 10 3.91 -15.58 -26.07
CA ASP A 10 3.73 -14.38 -26.87
C ASP A 10 2.83 -14.65 -28.09
N ASN A 11 1.61 -14.12 -28.04
CA ASN A 11 0.62 -14.25 -29.10
C ASN A 11 0.75 -13.18 -30.20
N GLN A 12 1.72 -12.26 -30.13
CA GLN A 12 1.93 -11.22 -31.16
C GLN A 12 2.70 -11.75 -32.38
N ARG A 13 3.29 -12.93 -32.28
CA ARG A 13 3.93 -13.64 -33.39
C ARG A 13 2.86 -14.35 -34.24
N LYS A 14 3.16 -14.62 -35.52
CA LYS A 14 2.26 -15.32 -36.46
C LYS A 14 2.06 -16.81 -36.12
N HIS A 15 1.52 -17.10 -34.94
CA HIS A 15 1.14 -18.42 -34.49
C HIS A 15 -0.31 -18.73 -34.89
N ALA A 16 -0.62 -20.02 -35.08
CA ALA A 16 -1.99 -20.45 -35.31
C ALA A 16 -2.75 -20.48 -33.98
N LEU A 17 -4.04 -20.15 -33.98
CA LEU A 17 -4.91 -20.43 -32.84
C LEU A 17 -5.00 -21.94 -32.62
N THR A 18 -4.80 -22.38 -31.39
CA THR A 18 -4.88 -23.79 -31.00
C THR A 18 -5.74 -24.00 -29.76
N THR A 19 -6.20 -25.24 -29.57
CA THR A 19 -6.61 -25.74 -28.24
C THR A 19 -5.42 -25.78 -27.28
N ASN A 20 -5.69 -26.00 -26.00
CA ASN A 20 -4.66 -26.22 -24.98
C ASN A 20 -3.87 -27.52 -25.22
N GLN A 21 -4.40 -28.44 -26.04
CA GLN A 21 -3.70 -29.65 -26.51
C GLN A 21 -2.88 -29.43 -27.79
N GLY A 22 -2.79 -28.19 -28.29
CA GLY A 22 -2.02 -27.83 -29.49
C GLY A 22 -2.69 -28.16 -30.82
N VAL A 23 -4.00 -28.45 -30.83
CA VAL A 23 -4.75 -28.70 -32.08
C VAL A 23 -5.11 -27.37 -32.73
N LYS A 24 -4.69 -27.16 -33.98
CA LYS A 24 -5.03 -25.95 -34.74
C LYS A 24 -6.54 -25.85 -34.98
N ILE A 25 -7.09 -24.66 -34.78
CA ILE A 25 -8.51 -24.37 -34.93
C ILE A 25 -8.77 -23.63 -36.24
N ALA A 26 -9.73 -24.12 -37.02
CA ALA A 26 -10.14 -23.52 -38.28
C ALA A 26 -11.22 -22.43 -38.10
N GLU A 27 -12.04 -22.53 -37.05
CA GLU A 27 -13.19 -21.65 -36.77
C GLU A 27 -13.37 -21.51 -35.24
N ASP A 28 -13.48 -20.29 -34.74
CA ASP A 28 -13.58 -19.95 -33.30
C ASP A 28 -14.77 -19.03 -32.96
N GLU A 29 -15.55 -18.60 -33.96
CA GLU A 29 -16.73 -17.76 -33.75
C GLU A 29 -18.02 -18.58 -33.63
N PHE A 30 -18.04 -19.81 -34.14
CA PHE A 30 -19.24 -20.64 -34.19
C PHE A 30 -19.00 -22.02 -33.57
N SER A 31 -19.94 -22.44 -32.72
CA SER A 31 -20.01 -23.83 -32.26
C SER A 31 -20.40 -24.78 -33.39
N LEU A 32 -19.95 -26.03 -33.29
CA LEU A 32 -20.39 -27.13 -34.14
C LEU A 32 -21.87 -27.44 -33.91
N LYS A 33 -22.65 -27.44 -34.98
CA LYS A 33 -24.11 -27.62 -34.96
C LYS A 33 -24.58 -28.62 -36.01
N MET A 34 -25.77 -29.19 -35.80
CA MET A 34 -26.48 -29.99 -36.84
C MET A 34 -27.07 -29.07 -37.92
N GLY A 35 -26.21 -28.56 -38.81
CA GLY A 35 -26.57 -27.54 -39.82
C GLY A 35 -26.57 -26.12 -39.26
N LEU A 36 -26.62 -25.11 -40.14
CA LEU A 36 -26.41 -23.70 -39.77
C LEU A 36 -27.38 -23.17 -38.69
N ARG A 37 -28.60 -23.73 -38.64
CA ARG A 37 -29.68 -23.39 -37.69
C ARG A 37 -30.04 -24.53 -36.73
N GLY A 38 -29.22 -25.57 -36.64
CA GLY A 38 -29.48 -26.71 -35.76
C GLY A 38 -28.94 -26.54 -34.33
N PRO A 39 -29.19 -27.52 -33.46
CA PRO A 39 -28.64 -27.56 -32.10
C PRO A 39 -27.11 -27.73 -32.12
N THR A 40 -26.45 -27.24 -31.06
CA THR A 40 -25.02 -27.45 -30.80
C THR A 40 -24.76 -28.91 -30.42
N LEU A 41 -23.63 -29.46 -30.87
CA LEU A 41 -23.28 -30.87 -30.66
C LEU A 41 -22.26 -31.05 -29.52
N MET A 42 -22.47 -32.05 -28.66
CA MET A 42 -21.57 -32.33 -27.53
C MET A 42 -20.17 -32.82 -27.96
N GLU A 43 -20.02 -33.27 -29.20
CA GLU A 43 -18.71 -33.64 -29.76
C GLU A 43 -17.80 -32.45 -30.06
N ASP A 44 -18.30 -31.20 -29.94
CA ASP A 44 -17.50 -29.97 -30.04
C ASP A 44 -16.54 -29.84 -28.85
N PHE A 45 -15.35 -30.41 -29.01
CA PHE A 45 -14.33 -30.41 -27.97
C PHE A 45 -13.67 -29.04 -27.79
N HIS A 46 -13.58 -28.23 -28.84
CA HIS A 46 -13.00 -26.89 -28.77
C HIS A 46 -13.90 -25.96 -27.96
N PHE A 47 -15.21 -25.94 -28.27
CA PHE A 47 -16.19 -25.20 -27.48
C PHE A 47 -16.14 -25.60 -26.00
N ARG A 48 -16.17 -26.91 -25.71
CA ARG A 48 -16.15 -27.40 -24.33
C ARG A 48 -14.87 -27.04 -23.60
N GLU A 49 -13.69 -27.18 -24.24
CA GLU A 49 -12.41 -26.85 -23.61
C GLU A 49 -12.32 -25.34 -23.29
N LYS A 50 -12.65 -24.48 -24.27
CA LYS A 50 -12.64 -23.02 -24.12
C LYS A 50 -13.59 -22.56 -23.00
N MET A 51 -14.82 -23.06 -23.00
CA MET A 51 -15.80 -22.76 -21.94
C MET A 51 -15.37 -23.29 -20.57
N THR A 52 -14.86 -24.52 -20.52
CA THR A 52 -14.41 -25.12 -19.25
C THR A 52 -13.27 -24.30 -18.62
N HIS A 53 -12.31 -23.82 -19.42
CA HIS A 53 -11.25 -22.96 -18.89
C HIS A 53 -11.81 -21.64 -18.37
N PHE A 54 -12.69 -20.98 -19.14
CA PHE A 54 -13.36 -19.74 -18.73
C PHE A 54 -14.10 -19.88 -17.40
N ASP A 55 -14.87 -20.96 -17.24
CA ASP A 55 -15.66 -21.24 -16.03
C ASP A 55 -14.80 -21.42 -14.76
N HIS A 56 -13.50 -21.70 -14.91
CA HIS A 56 -12.56 -21.95 -13.81
C HIS A 56 -11.43 -20.91 -13.71
N GLU A 57 -11.58 -19.73 -14.33
CA GLU A 57 -10.55 -18.67 -14.28
C GLU A 57 -10.38 -18.03 -12.90
N ARG A 58 -11.39 -18.10 -12.03
CA ARG A 58 -11.35 -17.42 -10.72
C ARG A 58 -10.84 -18.37 -9.63
N ILE A 59 -9.82 -17.91 -8.91
CA ILE A 59 -9.35 -18.51 -7.65
C ILE A 59 -9.87 -17.70 -6.47
N PRO A 60 -9.85 -18.24 -5.23
CA PRO A 60 -10.16 -17.44 -4.05
C PRO A 60 -9.26 -16.20 -3.98
N GLU A 61 -9.84 -15.06 -3.63
CA GLU A 61 -9.04 -13.88 -3.29
C GLU A 61 -8.32 -14.08 -1.95
N ARG A 62 -7.41 -13.16 -1.60
CA ARG A 62 -6.81 -13.15 -0.25
C ARG A 62 -7.89 -12.77 0.78
N ILE A 63 -7.88 -13.41 1.95
CA ILE A 63 -8.84 -13.15 3.04
C ILE A 63 -8.85 -11.67 3.44
N VAL A 64 -7.65 -11.12 3.59
CA VAL A 64 -7.36 -9.68 3.77
C VAL A 64 -6.38 -9.25 2.69
N HIS A 65 -6.32 -7.95 2.41
CA HIS A 65 -5.45 -7.42 1.36
C HIS A 65 -5.78 -7.94 -0.05
N ALA A 66 -7.06 -8.24 -0.32
CA ALA A 66 -7.53 -8.75 -1.62
C ALA A 66 -7.29 -7.73 -2.74
N ARG A 67 -7.67 -6.47 -2.52
CA ARG A 67 -7.40 -5.36 -3.45
C ARG A 67 -5.95 -4.93 -3.39
N GLY A 68 -5.22 -5.09 -4.49
CA GLY A 68 -3.83 -4.68 -4.58
C GLY A 68 -3.30 -4.55 -6.00
N VAL A 69 -2.05 -4.12 -6.12
CA VAL A 69 -1.27 -3.98 -7.35
C VAL A 69 0.17 -4.33 -7.05
N GLY A 70 0.86 -4.96 -8.00
CA GLY A 70 2.27 -5.32 -7.86
C GLY A 70 3.14 -4.85 -9.01
N ALA A 71 4.43 -4.72 -8.74
CA ALA A 71 5.45 -4.30 -9.69
C ALA A 71 6.81 -4.93 -9.37
N HIS A 72 7.63 -5.08 -10.40
CA HIS A 72 9.00 -5.57 -10.30
C HIS A 72 9.98 -4.43 -10.07
N GLY A 73 11.11 -4.76 -9.45
CA GLY A 73 12.21 -3.84 -9.25
C GLY A 73 13.47 -4.53 -8.77
N TYR A 74 14.32 -3.74 -8.14
CA TYR A 74 15.50 -4.24 -7.45
C TYR A 74 15.75 -3.43 -6.17
N PHE A 75 16.40 -4.09 -5.21
CA PHE A 75 16.98 -3.48 -4.03
C PHE A 75 18.51 -3.45 -4.17
N GLN A 76 19.13 -2.36 -3.71
CA GLN A 76 20.57 -2.23 -3.61
C GLN A 76 20.96 -1.61 -2.28
N LEU A 77 21.86 -2.29 -1.57
CA LEU A 77 22.42 -1.85 -0.31
C LEU A 77 23.46 -0.74 -0.52
N TYR A 78 23.53 0.23 0.39
CA TYR A 78 24.53 1.30 0.36
C TYR A 78 25.88 0.86 0.91
N GLU A 79 25.87 0.23 2.09
CA GLU A 79 27.07 -0.23 2.80
C GLU A 79 26.78 -1.58 3.47
N SER A 80 27.79 -2.45 3.57
CA SER A 80 27.67 -3.75 4.23
C SER A 80 27.14 -3.62 5.67
N LEU A 81 26.20 -4.48 6.04
CA LEU A 81 25.66 -4.61 7.39
C LEU A 81 26.20 -5.84 8.12
N GLU A 82 27.37 -6.36 7.73
CA GLU A 82 27.99 -7.55 8.34
C GLU A 82 28.11 -7.48 9.87
N ALA A 83 28.24 -6.28 10.44
CA ALA A 83 28.25 -6.07 11.89
C ALA A 83 26.93 -6.49 12.58
N TYR A 84 25.82 -6.49 11.84
CA TYR A 84 24.47 -6.76 12.34
C TYR A 84 23.86 -8.03 11.76
N ALA A 85 24.13 -8.35 10.49
CA ALA A 85 23.47 -9.44 9.76
C ALA A 85 24.45 -10.20 8.85
N LYS A 86 24.31 -11.52 8.79
CA LYS A 86 24.99 -12.39 7.81
C LYS A 86 24.21 -12.62 6.52
N ALA A 87 23.02 -12.02 6.37
CA ALA A 87 22.19 -12.18 5.18
C ALA A 87 22.89 -11.61 3.94
N ASP A 88 23.07 -12.42 2.90
CA ASP A 88 23.83 -12.06 1.68
C ASP A 88 23.39 -10.71 1.06
N PHE A 89 22.09 -10.49 0.91
CA PHE A 89 21.56 -9.26 0.33
C PHE A 89 21.81 -7.99 1.17
N LEU A 90 22.26 -8.15 2.42
CA LEU A 90 22.61 -7.09 3.37
C LEU A 90 24.12 -6.98 3.63
N THR A 91 24.97 -7.75 2.94
CA THR A 91 26.43 -7.68 3.11
C THR A 91 27.17 -7.24 1.84
N ASN A 92 26.54 -7.35 0.66
CA ASN A 92 27.16 -6.96 -0.62
C ASN A 92 26.51 -5.72 -1.27
N PRO A 93 27.08 -4.51 -1.15
CA PRO A 93 26.51 -3.28 -1.73
C PRO A 93 26.60 -3.19 -3.27
N SER A 94 27.43 -4.03 -3.90
CA SER A 94 27.53 -4.06 -5.37
C SER A 94 26.38 -4.83 -6.03
N LYS A 95 25.64 -5.62 -5.25
CA LYS A 95 24.58 -6.50 -5.75
C LYS A 95 23.25 -5.76 -5.90
N LYS A 96 22.55 -6.03 -7.00
CA LYS A 96 21.14 -5.69 -7.18
C LYS A 96 20.30 -6.92 -6.93
N THR A 97 19.62 -6.97 -5.80
CA THR A 97 18.71 -8.06 -5.44
C THR A 97 17.37 -7.82 -6.13
N PRO A 98 16.90 -8.70 -7.03
CA PRO A 98 15.59 -8.54 -7.64
C PRO A 98 14.51 -8.53 -6.56
N VAL A 99 13.47 -7.70 -6.76
CA VAL A 99 12.31 -7.67 -5.88
C VAL A 99 11.00 -7.69 -6.65
N PHE A 100 9.97 -8.25 -6.02
CA PHE A 100 8.58 -8.04 -6.39
C PHE A 100 7.85 -7.41 -5.21
N VAL A 101 7.17 -6.29 -5.45
CA VAL A 101 6.40 -5.58 -4.42
C VAL A 101 4.93 -5.68 -4.74
N ARG A 102 4.11 -5.90 -3.72
CA ARG A 102 2.66 -5.78 -3.81
C ARG A 102 2.15 -4.82 -2.74
N PHE A 103 1.46 -3.78 -3.20
CA PHE A 103 0.70 -2.86 -2.37
C PHE A 103 -0.76 -3.29 -2.31
N SER A 104 -1.46 -2.95 -1.23
CA SER A 104 -2.86 -3.34 -1.06
C SER A 104 -3.60 -2.47 -0.05
N THR A 105 -4.92 -2.42 -0.11
CA THR A 105 -5.76 -2.08 1.05
C THR A 105 -5.87 -3.30 1.98
N VAL A 106 -6.73 -3.31 3.00
CA VAL A 106 -6.91 -4.46 3.91
C VAL A 106 -8.32 -5.04 3.82
N GLN A 107 -9.33 -4.19 4.05
CA GLN A 107 -10.70 -4.62 4.31
C GLN A 107 -11.39 -5.09 3.04
N GLY A 108 -11.30 -4.30 1.96
CA GLY A 108 -12.13 -4.49 0.79
C GLY A 108 -11.80 -5.74 -0.02
N SER A 109 -12.82 -6.31 -0.67
CA SER A 109 -12.66 -7.37 -1.68
C SER A 109 -11.82 -6.90 -2.88
N LYS A 110 -11.39 -7.81 -3.75
CA LYS A 110 -10.53 -7.52 -4.92
C LYS A 110 -11.08 -6.41 -5.84
N GLY A 111 -12.40 -6.27 -5.94
CA GLY A 111 -13.09 -5.25 -6.72
C GLY A 111 -13.38 -3.93 -6.00
N SER A 112 -12.90 -3.74 -4.77
CA SER A 112 -13.07 -2.49 -4.01
C SER A 112 -12.19 -1.34 -4.54
N ASN A 113 -12.38 -0.15 -3.98
CA ASN A 113 -11.74 1.09 -4.42
C ASN A 113 -10.36 1.30 -3.78
N ASP A 114 -9.43 1.95 -4.50
CA ASP A 114 -8.06 2.20 -4.03
C ASP A 114 -7.94 3.27 -2.92
N THR A 115 -8.72 4.35 -3.02
CA THR A 115 -8.58 5.56 -2.19
C THR A 115 -9.44 5.55 -0.92
N VAL A 116 -9.82 4.37 -0.43
CA VAL A 116 -10.56 4.20 0.83
C VAL A 116 -9.73 4.63 2.05
N ARG A 117 -10.38 4.95 3.18
CA ARG A 117 -9.70 5.10 4.47
C ARG A 117 -9.40 3.71 5.02
N ASP A 118 -8.15 3.29 4.90
CA ASP A 118 -7.72 1.96 5.30
C ASP A 118 -6.22 1.94 5.58
N VAL A 119 -5.74 0.89 6.22
CA VAL A 119 -4.31 0.58 6.21
C VAL A 119 -3.91 0.18 4.80
N ARG A 120 -2.66 0.45 4.42
CA ARG A 120 -2.08 -0.11 3.19
C ARG A 120 -1.06 -1.19 3.52
N GLY A 121 -1.23 -2.37 2.95
CA GLY A 121 -0.21 -3.41 2.96
C GLY A 121 0.93 -3.05 2.01
N PHE A 122 2.17 -3.31 2.45
CA PHE A 122 3.40 -3.09 1.70
C PHE A 122 4.26 -4.35 1.85
N ALA A 123 4.09 -5.30 0.92
CA ALA A 123 4.81 -6.57 0.93
C ALA A 123 5.90 -6.58 -0.14
N THR A 124 7.13 -6.90 0.26
CA THR A 124 8.31 -6.96 -0.62
C THR A 124 8.92 -8.35 -0.54
N LYS A 125 9.02 -9.03 -1.68
CA LYS A 125 9.74 -10.29 -1.85
C LYS A 125 11.10 -9.97 -2.42
N PHE A 126 12.15 -10.35 -1.71
CA PHE A 126 13.54 -10.28 -2.15
C PHE A 126 13.94 -11.67 -2.66
N TYR A 127 14.32 -11.74 -3.93
CA TYR A 127 14.86 -12.95 -4.52
C TYR A 127 16.38 -12.97 -4.29
N THR A 128 16.82 -13.53 -3.16
CA THR A 128 18.25 -13.54 -2.76
C THR A 128 18.95 -14.81 -3.26
N ASP A 129 20.29 -14.88 -3.12
CA ASP A 129 21.04 -16.08 -3.51
C ASP A 129 20.91 -17.21 -2.47
N GLU A 130 20.39 -16.89 -1.29
CA GLU A 130 20.24 -17.81 -0.15
C GLU A 130 18.76 -18.11 0.17
N GLY A 131 17.87 -17.83 -0.78
CA GLY A 131 16.42 -18.04 -0.65
C GLY A 131 15.61 -16.77 -0.83
N ASN A 132 14.29 -16.93 -0.85
CA ASN A 132 13.39 -15.77 -0.88
C ASN A 132 13.21 -15.22 0.55
N TYR A 133 13.40 -13.91 0.72
CA TYR A 133 13.03 -13.19 1.94
C TYR A 133 11.78 -12.34 1.68
N ASP A 134 10.76 -12.44 2.54
CA ASP A 134 9.55 -11.63 2.42
C ASP A 134 9.40 -10.65 3.60
N LEU A 135 9.58 -9.36 3.33
CA LEU A 135 9.24 -8.30 4.27
C LEU A 135 7.77 -7.91 4.07
N VAL A 136 6.89 -8.45 4.92
CA VAL A 136 5.42 -8.29 4.80
C VAL A 136 4.90 -7.26 5.79
N GLY A 137 4.98 -5.99 5.39
CA GLY A 137 4.67 -4.82 6.21
C GLY A 137 3.36 -4.10 5.88
N ASN A 138 3.14 -2.97 6.57
CA ASN A 138 2.05 -2.02 6.36
C ASN A 138 2.60 -0.59 6.23
N ASN A 139 1.77 0.38 5.82
CA ASN A 139 2.15 1.79 5.77
C ASN A 139 2.09 2.52 7.12
N MET A 140 1.83 1.80 8.21
CA MET A 140 1.77 2.30 9.58
C MET A 140 2.65 1.43 10.48
N PRO A 141 3.33 2.00 11.50
CA PRO A 141 4.37 1.30 12.27
C PRO A 141 3.85 0.34 13.34
N VAL A 142 2.54 0.25 13.52
CA VAL A 142 1.88 -0.55 14.56
C VAL A 142 0.69 -1.33 13.99
N PHE A 143 0.13 -2.24 14.80
CA PHE A 143 -1.06 -3.00 14.47
C PHE A 143 -2.19 -2.78 15.49
N PHE A 144 -3.40 -3.23 15.15
CA PHE A 144 -4.60 -3.04 15.98
C PHE A 144 -4.65 -3.95 17.22
N ILE A 145 -3.98 -5.08 17.19
CA ILE A 145 -4.08 -6.13 18.21
C ILE A 145 -2.69 -6.61 18.62
N GLN A 146 -2.61 -7.17 19.82
CA GLN A 146 -1.34 -7.64 20.38
C GLN A 146 -1.05 -9.11 20.06
N ASP A 147 -2.09 -9.95 19.99
CA ASP A 147 -1.95 -11.40 19.87
C ASP A 147 -2.73 -11.90 18.64
N ALA A 148 -2.11 -12.78 17.87
CA ALA A 148 -2.68 -13.33 16.64
C ALA A 148 -4.00 -14.09 16.83
N ILE A 149 -4.29 -14.62 18.03
CA ILE A 149 -5.57 -15.31 18.28
C ILE A 149 -6.78 -14.38 18.06
N LYS A 150 -6.62 -13.07 18.24
CA LYS A 150 -7.67 -12.06 18.01
C LYS A 150 -7.77 -11.61 16.56
N PHE A 151 -6.89 -12.07 15.68
CA PHE A 151 -6.87 -11.62 14.28
C PHE A 151 -8.19 -11.90 13.57
N PRO A 152 -8.83 -13.09 13.70
CA PRO A 152 -10.15 -13.32 13.12
C PRO A 152 -11.23 -12.40 13.70
N ASP A 153 -11.22 -12.15 15.01
CA ASP A 153 -12.19 -11.26 15.65
C ASP A 153 -12.09 -9.83 15.12
N PHE A 154 -10.87 -9.29 15.06
CA PHE A 154 -10.59 -7.97 14.49
C PHE A 154 -10.99 -7.89 13.01
N VAL A 155 -10.60 -8.88 12.20
CA VAL A 155 -10.89 -8.88 10.77
C VAL A 155 -12.39 -9.00 10.52
N HIS A 156 -13.11 -9.86 11.25
CA HIS A 156 -14.57 -9.94 11.15
C HIS A 156 -15.25 -8.64 11.57
N ALA A 157 -14.72 -7.95 12.59
CA ALA A 157 -15.28 -6.69 13.05
C ALA A 157 -15.15 -5.56 12.01
N VAL A 158 -14.03 -5.49 11.28
CA VAL A 158 -13.79 -4.45 10.25
C VAL A 158 -14.35 -4.80 8.86
N LYS A 159 -14.51 -6.10 8.56
CA LYS A 159 -15.11 -6.58 7.31
C LYS A 159 -16.61 -6.21 7.24
N PRO A 160 -17.22 -6.28 6.04
CA PRO A 160 -18.65 -6.05 5.91
C PRO A 160 -19.44 -6.96 6.85
N GLU A 161 -20.52 -6.44 7.44
CA GLU A 161 -21.27 -7.15 8.48
C GLU A 161 -21.93 -8.41 7.91
N PRO A 162 -21.87 -9.56 8.60
CA PRO A 162 -22.14 -10.86 7.99
C PRO A 162 -23.61 -11.08 7.57
N HIS A 163 -24.53 -10.27 8.09
CA HIS A 163 -25.96 -10.39 7.79
C HIS A 163 -26.35 -9.70 6.47
N ASN A 164 -25.54 -8.76 5.97
CA ASN A 164 -25.87 -7.96 4.79
C ASN A 164 -24.68 -7.67 3.86
N ASP A 165 -23.46 -8.06 4.23
CA ASP A 165 -22.23 -7.81 3.50
C ASP A 165 -21.97 -6.31 3.23
N ILE A 166 -22.31 -5.45 4.20
CA ILE A 166 -22.14 -3.99 4.14
C ILE A 166 -21.40 -3.49 5.39
N PRO A 167 -20.47 -2.50 5.27
CA PRO A 167 -20.03 -1.81 4.06
C PRO A 167 -18.75 -2.37 3.44
N GLN A 168 -18.57 -2.16 2.14
CA GLN A 168 -17.34 -2.51 1.42
C GLN A 168 -16.28 -1.40 1.53
N GLY A 169 -15.06 -1.77 1.90
CA GLY A 169 -13.90 -0.87 1.96
C GLY A 169 -14.04 0.27 2.99
N ALA A 170 -14.74 0.05 4.10
CA ALA A 170 -14.95 1.08 5.12
C ALA A 170 -15.04 0.48 6.52
N SER A 171 -14.47 1.18 7.50
CA SER A 171 -14.59 0.89 8.94
C SER A 171 -15.78 1.61 9.61
N ALA A 172 -16.52 2.42 8.84
CA ALA A 172 -17.56 3.33 9.34
C ALA A 172 -18.89 2.60 9.61
N HIS A 173 -18.88 1.60 10.49
CA HIS A 173 -20.03 0.79 10.87
C HIS A 173 -19.91 0.24 12.29
N ASP A 174 -20.99 -0.35 12.82
CA ASP A 174 -21.14 -0.63 14.25
C ASP A 174 -20.13 -1.67 14.75
N THR A 175 -19.93 -2.78 14.03
CA THR A 175 -19.10 -3.89 14.53
C THR A 175 -17.63 -3.52 14.68
N PHE A 176 -17.08 -2.68 13.79
CA PHE A 176 -15.69 -2.24 13.89
C PHE A 176 -15.49 -1.39 15.14
N TRP A 177 -16.34 -0.38 15.31
CA TRP A 177 -16.23 0.57 16.41
C TRP A 177 -16.60 -0.05 17.76
N ASP A 178 -17.49 -1.05 17.77
CA ASP A 178 -17.77 -1.87 18.95
C ASP A 178 -16.52 -2.68 19.37
N PHE A 179 -15.84 -3.33 18.43
CA PHE A 179 -14.59 -4.03 18.70
C PHE A 179 -13.54 -3.07 19.25
N VAL A 180 -13.30 -1.94 18.59
CA VAL A 180 -12.31 -0.93 19.01
C VAL A 180 -12.58 -0.45 20.44
N ALA A 181 -13.84 -0.15 20.77
CA ALA A 181 -14.17 0.38 22.09
C ALA A 181 -14.01 -0.65 23.22
N HIS A 182 -14.13 -1.95 22.92
CA HIS A 182 -13.92 -3.04 23.89
C HIS A 182 -12.50 -3.64 23.87
N ASN A 183 -11.63 -3.15 22.97
CA ASN A 183 -10.26 -3.64 22.80
C ASN A 183 -9.28 -2.46 22.80
N PRO A 184 -8.98 -1.87 23.97
CA PRO A 184 -8.23 -0.61 24.04
C PRO A 184 -6.81 -0.70 23.46
N GLU A 185 -6.23 -1.90 23.30
CA GLU A 185 -4.97 -2.10 22.57
C GLU A 185 -5.00 -1.56 21.13
N SER A 186 -6.18 -1.43 20.51
CA SER A 186 -6.37 -0.86 19.18
C SER A 186 -6.26 0.66 19.12
N THR A 187 -6.30 1.36 20.27
CA THR A 187 -6.41 2.82 20.32
C THR A 187 -5.30 3.52 19.54
N HIS A 188 -4.05 3.07 19.69
CA HIS A 188 -2.93 3.68 18.99
C HIS A 188 -3.09 3.57 17.47
N MET A 189 -3.36 2.37 16.96
CA MET A 189 -3.54 2.15 15.52
C MET A 189 -4.75 2.90 14.95
N VAL A 190 -5.83 3.03 15.71
CA VAL A 190 -7.00 3.82 15.29
C VAL A 190 -6.66 5.30 15.12
N MET A 191 -5.76 5.87 15.95
CA MET A 191 -5.29 7.24 15.72
C MET A 191 -4.58 7.40 14.38
N TRP A 192 -3.79 6.41 13.97
CA TRP A 192 -3.17 6.37 12.63
C TRP A 192 -4.22 6.24 11.53
N GLN A 193 -5.19 5.33 11.67
CA GLN A 193 -6.25 5.10 10.69
C GLN A 193 -7.15 6.33 10.49
N MET A 194 -7.43 7.07 11.57
CA MET A 194 -8.24 8.30 11.52
C MET A 194 -7.44 9.50 11.01
N SER A 195 -6.10 9.42 11.00
CA SER A 195 -5.28 10.43 10.33
C SER A 195 -5.30 10.27 8.81
N ASP A 196 -4.75 11.26 8.11
CA ASP A 196 -4.62 11.21 6.66
C ASP A 196 -3.63 10.14 6.17
N ARG A 197 -2.84 9.51 7.07
CA ARG A 197 -1.99 8.35 6.74
C ARG A 197 -2.78 7.20 6.10
N ALA A 198 -4.07 7.11 6.36
CA ALA A 198 -4.96 6.08 5.83
C ALA A 198 -5.55 6.38 4.44
N ILE A 199 -5.28 7.56 3.89
CA ILE A 199 -5.74 7.98 2.57
C ILE A 199 -4.56 8.55 1.75
N PRO A 200 -3.50 7.74 1.51
CA PRO A 200 -2.30 8.23 0.83
C PRO A 200 -2.61 8.74 -0.57
N ARG A 201 -1.92 9.79 -1.01
CA ARG A 201 -2.08 10.39 -2.35
C ARG A 201 -1.66 9.42 -3.44
N SER A 202 -0.60 8.68 -3.20
CA SER A 202 -0.07 7.64 -4.06
C SER A 202 0.61 6.60 -3.20
N LEU A 203 0.64 5.36 -3.66
CA LEU A 203 1.44 4.30 -3.05
C LEU A 203 2.93 4.70 -2.99
N ARG A 204 3.38 5.54 -3.92
CA ARG A 204 4.75 6.07 -4.03
C ARG A 204 5.08 7.13 -2.97
N MET A 205 4.06 7.63 -2.27
CA MET A 205 4.14 8.75 -1.31
C MET A 205 3.64 8.32 0.08
N MET A 206 3.91 7.08 0.46
CA MET A 206 3.64 6.56 1.81
C MET A 206 4.87 5.79 2.33
N GLU A 207 5.03 5.78 3.65
CA GLU A 207 6.01 4.94 4.32
C GLU A 207 5.58 3.47 4.31
N GLY A 208 6.51 2.59 4.64
CA GLY A 208 6.26 1.18 4.93
C GLY A 208 6.99 0.76 6.20
N PHE A 209 6.45 -0.21 6.90
CA PHE A 209 6.97 -0.68 8.19
C PHE A 209 6.78 -2.18 8.31
N GLY A 210 7.81 -2.89 8.80
CA GLY A 210 7.69 -4.30 9.17
C GLY A 210 6.75 -4.55 10.37
N VAL A 211 6.43 -3.50 11.12
CA VAL A 211 5.66 -3.48 12.38
C VAL A 211 6.36 -4.20 13.54
N HIS A 212 6.64 -5.48 13.33
CA HIS A 212 7.21 -6.36 14.34
C HIS A 212 8.68 -6.09 14.55
N THR A 213 9.12 -6.43 15.75
CA THR A 213 10.53 -6.60 16.07
C THR A 213 11.00 -7.94 15.53
N PHE A 214 12.05 -7.93 14.72
CA PHE A 214 12.79 -9.12 14.26
C PHE A 214 14.18 -9.13 14.91
N ARG A 215 14.99 -10.13 14.60
CA ARG A 215 16.41 -10.17 14.92
C ARG A 215 17.25 -10.15 13.65
N LEU A 216 18.32 -9.35 13.66
CA LEU A 216 19.46 -9.53 12.75
C LEU A 216 20.55 -10.27 13.50
N ILE A 217 21.09 -11.32 12.88
CA ILE A 217 22.15 -12.16 13.44
C ILE A 217 23.39 -12.02 12.57
N ASN A 218 24.50 -11.59 13.16
CA ASN A 218 25.76 -11.42 12.46
C ASN A 218 26.55 -12.74 12.34
N ALA A 219 27.74 -12.68 11.73
CA ALA A 219 28.58 -13.87 11.52
C ALA A 219 29.11 -14.48 12.84
N GLU A 220 29.27 -13.68 13.89
CA GLU A 220 29.66 -14.14 15.24
C GLU A 220 28.48 -14.69 16.06
N GLY A 221 27.26 -14.69 15.52
CA GLY A 221 26.06 -15.14 16.22
C GLY A 221 25.46 -14.11 17.19
N LYS A 222 25.93 -12.85 17.17
CA LYS A 222 25.35 -11.77 17.98
C LYS A 222 24.03 -11.30 17.37
N ALA A 223 22.99 -11.25 18.20
CA ALA A 223 21.66 -10.76 17.84
C ALA A 223 21.52 -9.26 18.09
N HIS A 224 20.80 -8.59 17.19
CA HIS A 224 20.29 -7.22 17.37
C HIS A 224 18.81 -7.21 17.02
N PHE A 225 17.99 -6.61 17.86
CA PHE A 225 16.59 -6.38 17.54
C PHE A 225 16.48 -5.33 16.43
N VAL A 226 15.56 -5.56 15.48
CA VAL A 226 15.37 -4.67 14.34
C VAL A 226 13.90 -4.40 14.06
N LYS A 227 13.59 -3.14 13.71
CA LYS A 227 12.37 -2.77 12.96
C LYS A 227 12.74 -2.23 11.59
N PHE A 228 12.05 -2.72 10.57
CA PHE A 228 12.24 -2.33 9.16
C PHE A 228 11.34 -1.16 8.79
N HIS A 229 11.88 -0.21 8.03
CA HIS A 229 11.20 0.98 7.52
C HIS A 229 11.43 1.13 6.02
N TRP A 230 10.44 1.59 5.29
CA TRP A 230 10.55 2.09 3.92
C TRP A 230 10.25 3.58 3.93
N LYS A 231 11.25 4.42 3.61
CA LYS A 231 11.11 5.87 3.52
C LYS A 231 10.95 6.29 2.05
N PRO A 232 9.83 6.88 1.63
CA PRO A 232 9.59 7.22 0.23
C PRO A 232 10.44 8.41 -0.22
N ALA A 233 11.11 8.30 -1.38
CA ALA A 233 11.96 9.37 -1.92
C ALA A 233 11.17 10.64 -2.34
N LEU A 234 9.85 10.48 -2.54
CA LEU A 234 8.90 11.55 -2.87
C LEU A 234 8.23 12.16 -1.64
N GLY A 235 8.58 11.72 -0.43
CA GLY A 235 7.92 12.15 0.80
C GLY A 235 6.56 11.48 1.03
N VAL A 236 5.96 11.80 2.17
CA VAL A 236 4.67 11.29 2.63
C VAL A 236 3.58 12.32 2.35
N HIS A 237 2.64 11.96 1.47
CA HIS A 237 1.53 12.83 1.10
C HIS A 237 0.22 12.05 1.04
N SER A 238 -0.86 12.71 1.46
CA SER A 238 -2.19 12.11 1.52
C SER A 238 -3.24 12.95 0.83
N PHE A 239 -4.42 12.38 0.62
CA PHE A 239 -5.63 13.11 0.27
C PHE A 239 -6.26 13.80 1.48
N VAL A 240 -7.22 14.69 1.22
CA VAL A 240 -8.26 15.03 2.21
C VAL A 240 -9.47 14.11 2.02
N TRP A 241 -10.31 13.94 3.04
CA TRP A 241 -11.35 12.90 3.00
C TRP A 241 -12.39 13.06 1.87
N ASP A 242 -12.94 14.27 1.67
CA ASP A 242 -13.90 14.55 0.59
C ASP A 242 -13.31 14.23 -0.79
N GLU A 243 -12.02 14.49 -0.99
CA GLU A 243 -11.29 14.20 -2.21
C GLU A 243 -11.16 12.68 -2.40
N ALA A 244 -10.66 11.97 -1.38
CA ALA A 244 -10.48 10.52 -1.43
C ALA A 244 -11.78 9.76 -1.74
N GLN A 245 -12.91 10.19 -1.14
CA GLN A 245 -14.23 9.64 -1.41
C GLN A 245 -14.71 9.89 -2.84
N LYS A 246 -14.48 11.09 -3.39
CA LYS A 246 -14.84 11.42 -4.76
C LYS A 246 -14.02 10.64 -5.78
N ILE A 247 -12.71 10.50 -5.54
CA ILE A 247 -11.83 9.68 -6.40
C ILE A 247 -12.37 8.25 -6.48
N ALA A 248 -12.80 7.67 -5.36
CA ALA A 248 -13.32 6.30 -5.35
C ALA A 248 -14.52 6.08 -6.30
N GLY A 249 -15.30 7.13 -6.60
CA GLY A 249 -16.37 7.07 -7.61
C GLY A 249 -15.92 7.43 -9.03
N LYS A 250 -14.93 8.34 -9.17
CA LYS A 250 -14.44 8.83 -10.47
C LYS A 250 -13.40 7.91 -11.11
N ASN A 251 -12.55 7.30 -10.29
CA ASN A 251 -11.53 6.34 -10.67
C ASN A 251 -11.26 5.39 -9.49
N PRO A 252 -11.95 4.23 -9.41
CA PRO A 252 -11.73 3.27 -8.33
C PRO A 252 -10.34 2.59 -8.41
N ASP A 253 -9.65 2.69 -9.54
CA ASP A 253 -8.33 2.12 -9.81
C ASP A 253 -7.19 3.16 -9.72
N PHE A 254 -7.43 4.31 -9.08
CA PHE A 254 -6.51 5.44 -9.08
C PHE A 254 -5.07 5.11 -8.64
N HIS A 255 -4.88 4.37 -7.54
CA HIS A 255 -3.53 4.03 -7.07
C HIS A 255 -2.86 2.98 -7.96
N ARG A 256 -3.63 2.02 -8.45
CA ARG A 256 -3.15 1.01 -9.41
C ARG A 256 -2.68 1.68 -10.71
N GLN A 257 -3.49 2.59 -11.24
CA GLN A 257 -3.18 3.32 -12.46
C GLN A 257 -1.99 4.26 -12.26
N ASP A 258 -1.94 5.04 -11.16
CA ASP A 258 -0.81 5.92 -10.85
C ASP A 258 0.53 5.14 -10.79
N LEU A 259 0.56 3.98 -10.15
CA LEU A 259 1.76 3.14 -10.09
C LEU A 259 2.17 2.62 -11.48
N TYR A 260 1.21 2.08 -12.23
CA TYR A 260 1.46 1.51 -13.55
C TYR A 260 2.01 2.57 -14.51
N GLU A 261 1.34 3.71 -14.61
CA GLU A 261 1.73 4.80 -15.50
C GLU A 261 3.03 5.47 -15.10
N ALA A 262 3.30 5.61 -13.79
CA ALA A 262 4.58 6.17 -13.32
C ALA A 262 5.75 5.30 -13.81
N ILE A 263 5.61 3.98 -13.75
CA ILE A 263 6.64 3.05 -14.25
C ILE A 263 6.78 3.14 -15.78
N GLU A 264 5.67 3.16 -16.53
CA GLU A 264 5.71 3.29 -18.00
C GLU A 264 6.40 4.59 -18.46
N LYS A 265 6.21 5.69 -17.71
CA LYS A 265 6.79 7.00 -18.01
C LYS A 265 8.24 7.15 -17.53
N GLY A 266 8.79 6.18 -16.79
CA GLY A 266 10.13 6.25 -16.21
C GLY A 266 10.22 7.05 -14.89
N ASP A 267 9.08 7.42 -14.31
CA ASP A 267 8.97 8.01 -12.97
C ASP A 267 8.99 6.92 -11.89
N TYR A 268 10.07 6.15 -11.88
CA TYR A 268 10.21 4.95 -11.05
C TYR A 268 9.98 5.27 -9.56
N PRO A 269 9.05 4.56 -8.91
CA PRO A 269 8.89 4.62 -7.46
C PRO A 269 10.16 4.18 -6.72
N GLU A 270 10.57 4.96 -5.71
CA GLU A 270 11.77 4.68 -4.92
C GLU A 270 11.52 4.81 -3.40
N TRP A 271 12.05 3.86 -2.64
CA TRP A 271 12.07 3.90 -1.17
C TRP A 271 13.43 3.52 -0.63
N GLU A 272 13.86 4.20 0.41
CA GLU A 272 15.04 3.82 1.18
C GLU A 272 14.66 2.83 2.29
N LEU A 273 15.37 1.70 2.37
CA LEU A 273 15.26 0.78 3.50
C LEU A 273 15.94 1.41 4.70
N GLY A 274 15.20 1.58 5.78
CA GLY A 274 15.67 2.05 7.06
C GLY A 274 15.60 0.96 8.12
N LEU A 275 16.59 0.92 9.01
CA LEU A 275 16.64 0.01 10.15
C LEU A 275 16.69 0.81 11.45
N GLN A 276 15.79 0.51 12.38
CA GLN A 276 16.03 0.81 13.79
C GLN A 276 16.68 -0.40 14.43
N LEU A 277 17.75 -0.22 15.19
CA LEU A 277 18.55 -1.29 15.75
C LEU A 277 18.67 -1.11 17.27
N ILE A 278 18.33 -2.14 18.02
CA ILE A 278 18.46 -2.18 19.49
C ILE A 278 19.36 -3.37 19.85
N PRO A 279 20.46 -3.16 20.60
CA PRO A 279 21.26 -4.25 21.16
C PRO A 279 20.41 -5.17 22.04
N GLU A 280 20.72 -6.46 22.10
CA GLU A 280 19.91 -7.41 22.90
C GLU A 280 19.87 -7.03 24.39
N GLU A 281 20.97 -6.49 24.92
CA GLU A 281 21.07 -6.01 26.30
C GLU A 281 20.10 -4.87 26.65
N ASP A 282 19.58 -4.15 25.65
CA ASP A 282 18.70 -2.99 25.79
C ASP A 282 17.20 -3.34 25.61
N GLU A 283 16.83 -4.63 25.54
CA GLU A 283 15.43 -5.09 25.34
C GLU A 283 14.42 -4.40 26.27
N HIS A 284 14.82 -4.16 27.53
CA HIS A 284 13.97 -3.61 28.57
C HIS A 284 14.31 -2.16 28.94
N ALA A 285 15.05 -1.44 28.08
CA ALA A 285 15.48 -0.06 28.34
C ALA A 285 14.40 1.00 28.07
N PHE A 286 13.22 0.60 27.59
CA PHE A 286 12.16 1.50 27.11
C PHE A 286 10.89 1.41 27.96
N ASP A 287 10.09 2.48 27.95
CA ASP A 287 8.79 2.56 28.64
C ASP A 287 7.66 1.76 27.93
N PHE A 288 8.02 1.05 26.86
CA PHE A 288 7.16 0.16 26.10
C PHE A 288 7.89 -1.16 25.86
N ASP A 289 7.12 -2.22 25.68
CA ASP A 289 7.69 -3.52 25.30
C ASP A 289 8.03 -3.51 23.81
N ILE A 290 9.27 -3.84 23.46
CA ILE A 290 9.69 -3.87 22.06
C ILE A 290 9.01 -5.00 21.27
N LEU A 291 8.45 -6.01 21.95
CA LEU A 291 7.71 -7.13 21.35
C LEU A 291 6.22 -6.83 21.18
N ASP A 292 5.73 -5.67 21.65
CA ASP A 292 4.33 -5.28 21.50
C ASP A 292 4.11 -4.64 20.11
N PRO A 293 3.37 -5.29 19.20
CA PRO A 293 3.13 -4.76 17.85
C PRO A 293 2.21 -3.52 17.84
N THR A 294 1.58 -3.18 18.96
CA THR A 294 0.83 -1.93 19.12
C THR A 294 1.72 -0.75 19.50
N LYS A 295 3.04 -0.97 19.61
CA LYS A 295 4.05 0.04 19.98
C LYS A 295 5.02 0.31 18.84
N LEU A 296 5.21 1.59 18.53
CA LEU A 296 6.32 2.06 17.69
C LEU A 296 7.54 2.34 18.55
N TRP A 297 8.72 2.35 17.93
CA TRP A 297 9.93 2.88 18.54
C TRP A 297 10.10 4.32 18.05
N PRO A 298 9.97 5.34 18.92
CA PRO A 298 10.11 6.73 18.50
C PRO A 298 11.47 6.96 17.83
N GLU A 299 11.50 7.64 16.69
CA GLU A 299 12.75 7.86 15.94
C GLU A 299 13.75 8.74 16.71
N GLU A 300 13.25 9.51 17.68
CA GLU A 300 14.06 10.31 18.60
C GLU A 300 14.76 9.47 19.68
N GLU A 301 14.25 8.28 19.98
CA GLU A 301 14.85 7.34 20.93
C GLU A 301 15.72 6.29 20.20
N VAL A 302 15.23 5.77 19.09
CA VAL A 302 15.94 4.81 18.23
C VAL A 302 15.94 5.31 16.79
N PRO A 303 17.01 6.00 16.34
CA PRO A 303 17.05 6.57 15.00
C PRO A 303 16.96 5.53 13.89
N VAL A 304 16.34 5.90 12.78
CA VAL A 304 16.30 5.08 11.57
C VAL A 304 17.61 5.25 10.79
N LYS A 305 18.40 4.19 10.67
CA LYS A 305 19.58 4.15 9.78
C LYS A 305 19.14 3.75 8.38
N LEU A 306 19.30 4.64 7.39
CA LEU A 306 19.06 4.31 5.98
C LEU A 306 20.21 3.44 5.46
N VAL A 307 19.89 2.28 4.89
CA VAL A 307 20.87 1.24 4.54
C VAL A 307 20.88 0.84 3.06
N GLY A 308 19.84 1.17 2.31
CA GLY A 308 19.77 0.83 0.88
C GLY A 308 18.54 1.41 0.21
N LYS A 309 18.40 1.21 -1.09
CA LYS A 309 17.28 1.72 -1.90
C LYS A 309 16.62 0.63 -2.71
N MET A 310 15.30 0.65 -2.75
CA MET A 310 14.48 -0.11 -3.68
C MET A 310 13.95 0.81 -4.77
N THR A 311 14.09 0.39 -6.03
CA THR A 311 13.54 1.08 -7.21
C THR A 311 12.64 0.12 -7.97
N LEU A 312 11.37 0.47 -8.15
CA LEU A 312 10.41 -0.30 -8.95
C LEU A 312 10.41 0.22 -10.38
N ASN A 313 10.78 -0.62 -11.34
CA ASN A 313 11.11 -0.16 -12.69
C ASN A 313 10.48 -0.98 -13.81
N LYS A 314 9.64 -1.96 -13.49
CA LYS A 314 8.93 -2.74 -14.51
C LYS A 314 7.55 -3.18 -14.01
N ASN A 315 6.53 -2.96 -14.85
CA ASN A 315 5.18 -3.46 -14.64
C ASN A 315 5.12 -4.98 -14.87
N VAL A 316 4.06 -5.61 -14.35
CA VAL A 316 3.76 -7.01 -14.67
C VAL A 316 3.32 -7.16 -16.12
N ASP A 317 3.68 -8.28 -16.75
CA ASP A 317 3.20 -8.64 -18.08
C ASP A 317 1.77 -9.20 -18.00
N ASN A 318 1.44 -9.91 -16.91
CA ASN A 318 0.08 -10.38 -16.62
C ASN A 318 -0.30 -10.22 -15.14
N PHE A 319 -1.35 -9.44 -14.87
CA PHE A 319 -1.81 -9.16 -13.50
C PHE A 319 -2.17 -10.43 -12.72
N PHE A 320 -2.88 -11.38 -13.33
CA PHE A 320 -3.26 -12.61 -12.63
C PHE A 320 -2.04 -13.46 -12.32
N ALA A 321 -1.23 -13.76 -13.34
CA ALA A 321 -0.10 -14.67 -13.23
C ALA A 321 0.93 -14.22 -12.19
N GLU A 322 1.14 -12.90 -12.08
CA GLU A 322 2.20 -12.32 -11.26
C GLU A 322 1.65 -11.64 -9.99
N THR A 323 0.67 -10.73 -10.10
CA THR A 323 0.16 -9.99 -8.94
C THR A 323 -0.89 -10.78 -8.13
N GLU A 324 -1.79 -11.50 -8.79
CA GLU A 324 -2.80 -12.28 -8.06
C GLU A 324 -2.16 -13.51 -7.41
N GLN A 325 -1.32 -14.25 -8.14
CA GLN A 325 -0.77 -15.52 -7.67
C GLN A 325 0.48 -15.41 -6.79
N VAL A 326 1.11 -14.23 -6.65
CA VAL A 326 2.24 -14.09 -5.72
C VAL A 326 1.84 -14.43 -4.28
N ALA A 327 2.68 -15.15 -3.56
CA ALA A 327 2.53 -15.48 -2.16
C ALA A 327 3.68 -14.85 -1.37
N PHE A 328 3.31 -13.99 -0.43
CA PHE A 328 4.25 -13.43 0.55
C PHE A 328 4.01 -14.09 1.89
N HIS A 329 5.04 -14.26 2.70
CA HIS A 329 4.92 -14.81 4.05
C HIS A 329 6.03 -14.29 4.95
N PRO A 330 5.74 -13.65 6.11
CA PRO A 330 6.79 -13.19 7.02
C PRO A 330 7.67 -14.33 7.59
N GLY A 331 7.27 -15.60 7.45
CA GLY A 331 8.09 -16.76 7.80
C GLY A 331 9.12 -17.15 6.74
N HIS A 332 9.08 -16.56 5.54
CA HIS A 332 10.15 -16.67 4.56
C HIS A 332 11.29 -15.73 4.95
N VAL A 333 12.19 -16.23 5.79
CA VAL A 333 13.44 -15.57 6.20
C VAL A 333 14.64 -16.28 5.59
N VAL A 334 15.79 -15.62 5.64
CA VAL A 334 17.09 -16.13 5.17
C VAL A 334 18.10 -16.12 6.31
N PRO A 335 19.21 -16.89 6.24
CA PRO A 335 20.24 -16.85 7.26
C PRO A 335 20.66 -15.42 7.61
N GLY A 336 20.71 -15.11 8.91
CA GLY A 336 21.00 -13.75 9.41
C GLY A 336 19.79 -12.88 9.73
N ILE A 337 18.57 -13.38 9.48
CA ILE A 337 17.31 -12.79 9.97
C ILE A 337 16.55 -13.87 10.74
N ASP A 338 16.10 -13.56 11.96
CA ASP A 338 15.30 -14.46 12.78
C ASP A 338 14.14 -13.70 13.46
N PHE A 339 13.28 -14.44 14.15
CA PHE A 339 12.06 -13.92 14.76
C PHE A 339 12.29 -13.42 16.19
N SER A 340 11.33 -12.67 16.70
CA SER A 340 11.19 -12.34 18.11
C SER A 340 9.95 -13.05 18.70
N ASN A 341 9.74 -12.88 20.01
CA ASN A 341 8.58 -13.39 20.72
C ASN A 341 7.34 -12.48 20.64
N ASP A 342 7.27 -11.57 19.67
CA ASP A 342 6.05 -10.83 19.34
C ASP A 342 4.90 -11.82 19.06
N PRO A 343 3.84 -11.86 19.91
CA PRO A 343 2.82 -12.90 19.82
C PRO A 343 1.90 -12.74 18.60
N LEU A 344 1.86 -11.57 17.97
CA LEU A 344 1.18 -11.39 16.70
C LEU A 344 2.03 -11.97 15.56
N LEU A 345 3.33 -11.67 15.54
CA LEU A 345 4.25 -12.23 14.54
C LEU A 345 4.20 -13.76 14.56
N GLN A 346 4.28 -14.38 15.74
CA GLN A 346 4.28 -15.83 15.91
C GLN A 346 3.07 -16.53 15.26
N GLY A 347 1.85 -15.98 15.41
CA GLY A 347 0.69 -16.54 14.72
C GLY A 347 0.66 -16.29 13.22
N ARG A 348 1.27 -15.19 12.73
CA ARG A 348 1.44 -14.94 11.29
C ARG A 348 2.38 -15.97 10.64
N LEU A 349 3.34 -16.52 11.39
CA LEU A 349 4.22 -17.59 10.88
C LEU A 349 3.45 -18.87 10.49
N PHE A 350 2.30 -19.13 11.12
CA PHE A 350 1.41 -20.22 10.71
C PHE A 350 0.53 -19.85 9.51
N SER A 351 -0.21 -18.74 9.62
CA SER A 351 -1.36 -18.45 8.75
C SER A 351 -1.03 -18.32 7.27
N TYR A 352 0.12 -17.73 6.95
CA TYR A 352 0.45 -17.37 5.57
C TYR A 352 0.91 -18.54 4.72
N THR A 353 1.34 -19.65 5.31
CA THR A 353 1.55 -20.91 4.58
C THR A 353 0.21 -21.63 4.38
N ASP A 354 -0.58 -21.73 5.45
CA ASP A 354 -1.89 -22.40 5.45
C ASP A 354 -2.86 -21.81 4.41
N THR A 355 -3.03 -20.49 4.40
CA THR A 355 -4.01 -19.84 3.51
C THR A 355 -3.71 -20.02 2.02
N GLN A 356 -2.47 -20.37 1.63
CA GLN A 356 -2.13 -20.59 0.22
C GLN A 356 -2.65 -21.93 -0.30
N LEU A 357 -2.89 -22.90 0.60
CA LEU A 357 -3.32 -24.24 0.20
C LEU A 357 -4.65 -24.20 -0.54
N SER A 358 -5.61 -23.39 -0.07
CA SER A 358 -6.88 -23.17 -0.76
C SER A 358 -6.76 -22.12 -1.85
N ARG A 359 -6.10 -20.98 -1.56
CA ARG A 359 -6.02 -19.85 -2.49
C ARG A 359 -5.29 -20.20 -3.80
N LEU A 360 -4.20 -20.95 -3.71
CA LEU A 360 -3.34 -21.32 -4.84
C LEU A 360 -3.42 -22.82 -5.17
N GLY A 361 -4.43 -23.52 -4.65
CA GLY A 361 -4.78 -24.87 -5.07
C GLY A 361 -3.89 -26.01 -4.55
N GLY A 362 -2.91 -25.74 -3.68
CA GLY A 362 -2.14 -26.79 -3.01
C GLY A 362 -0.76 -26.36 -2.49
N PRO A 363 0.06 -27.32 -2.03
CA PRO A 363 1.37 -27.04 -1.42
C PRO A 363 2.46 -26.64 -2.43
N ASN A 364 2.23 -26.81 -3.73
CA ASN A 364 3.21 -26.49 -4.78
C ASN A 364 3.14 -25.03 -5.25
N PHE A 365 2.53 -24.12 -4.49
CA PHE A 365 2.42 -22.71 -4.86
C PHE A 365 3.77 -22.00 -5.07
N HIS A 366 4.85 -22.52 -4.47
CA HIS A 366 6.22 -22.06 -4.67
C HIS A 366 6.73 -22.32 -6.10
N GLN A 367 6.09 -23.21 -6.85
CA GLN A 367 6.44 -23.53 -8.25
C GLN A 367 5.73 -22.62 -9.26
N ILE A 368 4.76 -21.81 -8.83
CA ILE A 368 4.19 -20.76 -9.68
C ILE A 368 5.31 -19.76 -9.98
N PRO A 369 5.54 -19.36 -11.25
CA PRO A 369 6.75 -18.65 -11.67
C PRO A 369 7.14 -17.44 -10.82
N ILE A 370 6.18 -16.59 -10.43
CA ILE A 370 6.46 -15.40 -9.61
C ILE A 370 6.92 -15.73 -8.17
N ASN A 371 6.63 -16.94 -7.66
CA ASN A 371 6.98 -17.37 -6.31
C ASN A 371 8.30 -18.15 -6.26
N GLN A 372 8.81 -18.60 -7.41
CA GLN A 372 10.01 -19.41 -7.46
C GLN A 372 11.22 -18.63 -6.95
N PRO A 373 12.07 -19.23 -6.11
CA PRO A 373 13.40 -18.68 -5.82
C PRO A 373 14.24 -18.59 -7.10
N VAL A 374 15.14 -17.60 -7.13
CA VAL A 374 16.18 -17.48 -8.16
C VAL A 374 17.40 -18.35 -7.85
N CYS A 375 17.56 -18.77 -6.59
CA CYS A 375 18.58 -19.71 -6.14
C CYS A 375 18.13 -21.17 -6.34
N PRO A 376 19.06 -22.14 -6.42
CA PRO A 376 18.70 -23.57 -6.44
C PRO A 376 17.92 -23.98 -5.19
N PHE A 377 16.94 -24.87 -5.33
CA PHE A 377 16.24 -25.47 -4.21
C PHE A 377 16.05 -26.98 -4.44
N HIS A 378 16.52 -27.79 -3.49
CA HIS A 378 16.48 -29.25 -3.55
C HIS A 378 16.09 -29.81 -2.18
N ASN A 379 15.11 -30.69 -2.15
CA ASN A 379 14.62 -31.28 -0.90
C ASN A 379 13.97 -32.65 -1.16
N ASN A 380 13.33 -33.20 -0.13
CA ASN A 380 12.67 -34.51 -0.15
C ASN A 380 11.13 -34.44 -0.25
N GLN A 381 10.53 -33.27 -0.44
CA GLN A 381 9.09 -33.10 -0.64
C GLN A 381 8.69 -33.56 -2.04
N ARG A 382 7.55 -34.26 -2.18
CA ARG A 382 7.08 -34.85 -3.45
C ARG A 382 5.58 -34.66 -3.63
N ASP A 383 5.12 -34.93 -4.85
CA ASP A 383 3.71 -34.99 -5.24
C ASP A 383 2.97 -33.66 -5.02
N GLY A 384 1.72 -33.71 -4.56
CA GLY A 384 0.84 -32.54 -4.41
C GLY A 384 0.19 -32.09 -5.71
N MET A 385 -0.88 -31.31 -5.58
CA MET A 385 -1.61 -30.74 -6.73
C MET A 385 -0.67 -29.88 -7.60
N HIS A 386 -0.79 -30.00 -8.92
CA HIS A 386 -0.01 -29.22 -9.90
C HIS A 386 1.52 -29.29 -9.68
N GLN A 387 2.05 -30.49 -9.40
CA GLN A 387 3.50 -30.73 -9.34
C GLN A 387 4.13 -30.51 -10.73
N MET A 388 4.92 -29.44 -10.88
CA MET A 388 5.58 -29.06 -12.14
C MET A 388 6.97 -29.64 -12.26
N GLN A 389 7.66 -29.83 -11.13
CA GLN A 389 9.02 -30.35 -11.12
C GLN A 389 9.03 -31.88 -11.22
N ILE A 390 9.85 -32.41 -12.12
CA ILE A 390 10.11 -33.85 -12.22
C ILE A 390 11.34 -34.18 -11.40
N HIS A 391 11.12 -34.68 -10.19
CA HIS A 391 12.18 -35.18 -9.30
C HIS A 391 12.73 -36.50 -9.85
N ARG A 392 14.03 -36.56 -10.14
CA ARG A 392 14.69 -37.78 -10.62
C ARG A 392 15.33 -38.55 -9.45
N GLY A 393 15.26 -39.87 -9.51
CA GLY A 393 15.89 -40.76 -8.53
C GLY A 393 14.87 -41.55 -7.69
N GLN A 394 15.38 -42.42 -6.82
CA GLN A 394 14.58 -43.37 -6.03
C GLN A 394 14.34 -42.93 -4.57
N THR A 395 14.88 -41.78 -4.15
CA THR A 395 14.85 -41.32 -2.75
C THR A 395 14.02 -40.06 -2.55
N SER A 396 13.35 -39.99 -1.40
CA SER A 396 12.52 -38.87 -0.94
C SER A 396 12.48 -38.78 0.59
N TYR A 397 13.56 -39.20 1.25
CA TYR A 397 13.68 -39.21 2.71
C TYR A 397 15.14 -39.00 3.16
N HIS A 398 15.32 -38.62 4.42
CA HIS A 398 16.62 -38.39 5.04
C HIS A 398 16.61 -38.94 6.49
N PRO A 399 17.65 -39.68 6.94
CA PRO A 399 18.81 -40.06 6.15
C PRO A 399 18.52 -41.22 5.17
N ASN A 400 19.29 -41.31 4.08
CA ASN A 400 19.18 -42.41 3.10
C ASN A 400 20.56 -42.90 2.64
N GLY A 401 20.72 -44.21 2.40
CA GLY A 401 21.95 -44.79 1.86
C GLY A 401 21.93 -44.99 0.33
N LEU A 402 20.74 -44.98 -0.29
CA LEU A 402 20.55 -45.26 -1.72
C LEU A 402 21.01 -44.12 -2.65
N ASN A 403 21.17 -42.92 -2.09
CA ASN A 403 21.62 -41.72 -2.81
C ASN A 403 22.68 -40.95 -2.00
N ASP A 404 23.55 -41.67 -1.27
CA ASP A 404 24.62 -41.10 -0.44
C ASP A 404 24.14 -39.94 0.46
N ASN A 405 22.93 -40.10 1.00
CA ASN A 405 22.26 -39.15 1.87
C ASN A 405 21.95 -37.76 1.27
N GLN A 406 21.94 -37.64 -0.06
CA GLN A 406 21.62 -36.40 -0.78
C GLN A 406 20.11 -36.21 -1.02
N PRO A 407 19.60 -34.95 -1.05
CA PRO A 407 20.31 -33.73 -0.66
C PRO A 407 20.59 -33.70 0.86
N ALA A 408 21.81 -33.34 1.24
CA ALA A 408 22.26 -33.30 2.64
C ALA A 408 22.00 -31.94 3.31
N THR A 409 22.02 -31.92 4.65
CA THR A 409 21.98 -30.67 5.43
C THR A 409 23.30 -29.89 5.28
N VAL A 410 23.22 -28.57 5.41
CA VAL A 410 24.37 -27.64 5.36
C VAL A 410 24.62 -27.11 6.78
N GLN A 411 25.89 -27.00 7.18
CA GLN A 411 26.26 -26.44 8.49
C GLN A 411 26.03 -24.93 8.54
N ALA A 412 25.81 -24.37 9.74
CA ALA A 412 25.50 -22.94 9.92
C ALA A 412 26.62 -22.02 9.39
N GLU A 413 27.89 -22.42 9.54
CA GLU A 413 29.07 -21.69 9.05
C GLU A 413 29.20 -21.69 7.53
N GLN A 414 28.43 -22.55 6.85
CA GLN A 414 28.39 -22.69 5.39
C GLN A 414 27.09 -22.13 4.79
N GLY A 415 26.31 -21.36 5.56
CA GLY A 415 25.05 -20.76 5.11
C GLY A 415 23.79 -21.57 5.44
N GLY A 416 23.90 -22.64 6.23
CA GLY A 416 22.73 -23.32 6.79
C GLY A 416 21.93 -22.38 7.71
N TYR A 417 20.60 -22.37 7.57
CA TYR A 417 19.73 -21.65 8.51
C TYR A 417 19.73 -22.35 9.87
N GLU A 418 20.01 -21.59 10.92
CA GLU A 418 19.88 -22.03 12.31
C GLU A 418 19.15 -20.92 13.08
N HIS A 419 18.22 -21.32 13.94
CA HIS A 419 17.55 -20.37 14.84
C HIS A 419 18.51 -19.87 15.91
N TYR A 420 18.42 -18.58 16.21
CA TYR A 420 19.04 -17.98 17.36
C TYR A 420 18.57 -18.71 18.63
N GLN A 421 19.54 -19.13 19.45
CA GLN A 421 19.30 -19.94 20.65
C GLN A 421 18.87 -19.06 21.83
N GLU A 422 17.77 -18.34 21.66
CA GLU A 422 17.18 -17.48 22.69
C GLU A 422 16.92 -18.27 23.98
N LYS A 423 17.29 -17.69 25.12
CA LYS A 423 17.00 -18.29 26.43
C LYS A 423 15.51 -18.15 26.73
N ILE A 424 14.81 -19.28 26.81
CA ILE A 424 13.40 -19.33 27.23
C ILE A 424 13.30 -19.76 28.69
N ASP A 425 12.70 -18.91 29.52
CA ASP A 425 12.34 -19.20 30.91
C ASP A 425 10.87 -18.82 31.15
N GLY A 426 10.05 -19.77 31.60
CA GLY A 426 8.62 -19.51 31.80
C GLY A 426 7.74 -20.75 31.94
N HIS A 427 6.46 -20.50 32.19
CA HIS A 427 5.42 -21.54 32.28
C HIS A 427 4.53 -21.53 31.02
N LYS A 428 4.00 -22.70 30.64
CA LYS A 428 2.97 -22.79 29.60
C LYS A 428 1.69 -22.14 30.09
N ILE A 429 1.36 -20.96 29.55
CA ILE A 429 0.20 -20.16 29.95
C ILE A 429 -0.55 -19.62 28.74
N ARG A 430 -1.81 -19.24 28.93
CA ARG A 430 -2.53 -18.29 28.08
C ARG A 430 -2.73 -17.02 28.88
N GLY A 431 -1.95 -16.00 28.59
CA GLY A 431 -1.96 -14.76 29.34
C GLY A 431 -1.26 -13.64 28.59
N ARG A 432 -1.60 -12.40 28.93
CA ARG A 432 -0.98 -11.20 28.38
C ARG A 432 0.13 -10.74 29.29
N SER A 433 1.27 -10.34 28.71
CA SER A 433 2.34 -9.70 29.49
C SER A 433 1.82 -8.41 30.14
N LYS A 434 2.27 -8.12 31.36
CA LYS A 434 1.92 -6.86 32.04
C LYS A 434 2.48 -5.64 31.31
N SER A 435 3.63 -5.79 30.64
CA SER A 435 4.26 -4.74 29.83
C SER A 435 3.39 -4.29 28.65
N PHE A 436 2.45 -5.13 28.20
CA PHE A 436 1.53 -4.85 27.09
C PHE A 436 0.27 -4.09 27.53
N LEU A 437 0.09 -3.80 28.84
CA LEU A 437 -1.14 -3.16 29.36
C LEU A 437 -1.16 -1.62 29.21
N ASN A 438 -0.17 -1.03 28.54
CA ASN A 438 -0.15 0.39 28.21
C ASN A 438 -0.84 0.64 26.86
N PHE A 439 -2.09 1.07 26.86
CA PHE A 439 -2.89 1.22 25.64
C PHE A 439 -2.93 2.63 25.06
N TYR A 440 -2.73 3.64 25.91
CA TYR A 440 -3.09 5.02 25.58
C TYR A 440 -1.89 5.95 25.42
N SER A 441 -0.74 5.63 26.03
CA SER A 441 0.41 6.55 26.05
C SER A 441 0.94 6.87 24.66
N GLN A 442 1.09 5.85 23.79
CA GLN A 442 1.53 6.08 22.41
C GLN A 442 0.43 6.62 21.49
N ALA A 443 -0.84 6.35 21.77
CA ALA A 443 -1.95 7.02 21.08
C ALA A 443 -1.92 8.54 21.35
N LYS A 444 -1.66 8.93 22.61
CA LYS A 444 -1.45 10.33 23.00
C LYS A 444 -0.19 10.91 22.39
N LEU A 445 0.93 10.19 22.39
CA LEU A 445 2.18 10.61 21.73
C LEU A 445 1.94 10.92 20.25
N PHE A 446 1.27 10.02 19.51
CA PHE A 446 0.91 10.23 18.12
C PHE A 446 0.06 11.50 17.96
N TYR A 447 -1.03 11.62 18.72
CA TYR A 447 -1.91 12.79 18.64
C TYR A 447 -1.19 14.10 18.96
N ASN A 448 -0.34 14.12 19.99
CA ASN A 448 0.49 15.27 20.35
C ASN A 448 1.48 15.68 19.26
N SER A 449 1.87 14.74 18.41
CA SER A 449 2.82 14.96 17.31
C SER A 449 2.18 15.59 16.08
N MET A 450 0.85 15.55 15.97
CA MET A 450 0.13 16.07 14.82
C MET A 450 0.10 17.60 14.82
N SER A 451 0.28 18.19 13.62
CA SER A 451 0.03 19.61 13.38
C SER A 451 -1.45 19.98 13.65
N PRO A 452 -1.79 21.27 13.79
CA PRO A 452 -3.18 21.68 13.99
C PRO A 452 -4.15 21.17 12.91
N ILE A 453 -3.72 21.15 11.64
CA ILE A 453 -4.55 20.66 10.54
C ILE A 453 -4.72 19.13 10.57
N GLU A 454 -3.65 18.38 10.90
CA GLU A 454 -3.74 16.93 11.06
C GLU A 454 -4.66 16.54 12.23
N LYS A 455 -4.61 17.28 13.35
CA LYS A 455 -5.56 17.09 14.47
C LYS A 455 -7.01 17.37 14.05
N GLN A 456 -7.22 18.40 13.24
CA GLN A 456 -8.53 18.74 12.71
C GLN A 456 -9.06 17.61 11.81
N HIS A 457 -8.24 17.07 10.89
CA HIS A 457 -8.66 15.95 10.03
C HIS A 457 -8.92 14.66 10.82
N ILE A 458 -8.13 14.37 11.86
CA ILE A 458 -8.39 13.23 12.76
C ILE A 458 -9.76 13.36 13.42
N LYS A 459 -10.08 14.55 13.96
CA LYS A 459 -11.40 14.80 14.53
C LYS A 459 -12.51 14.59 13.49
N GLU A 460 -12.36 15.17 12.31
CA GLU A 460 -13.36 15.05 11.24
C GLU A 460 -13.56 13.59 10.81
N ALA A 461 -12.48 12.80 10.76
CA ALA A 461 -12.53 11.37 10.49
C ALA A 461 -13.32 10.62 11.57
N PHE A 462 -13.05 10.86 12.86
CA PHE A 462 -13.84 10.27 13.95
C PHE A 462 -15.31 10.70 13.89
N CYS A 463 -15.59 11.97 13.61
CA CYS A 463 -16.95 12.47 13.46
C CYS A 463 -17.68 11.79 12.31
N PHE A 464 -17.00 11.57 11.18
CA PHE A 464 -17.56 10.87 10.03
C PHE A 464 -17.78 9.39 10.36
N GLU A 465 -16.74 8.67 10.76
CA GLU A 465 -16.76 7.22 10.94
C GLU A 465 -17.74 6.81 12.04
N VAL A 466 -17.58 7.37 13.24
CA VAL A 466 -18.43 7.05 14.41
C VAL A 466 -19.83 7.65 14.24
N GLY A 467 -19.96 8.76 13.50
CA GLY A 467 -21.26 9.33 13.14
C GLY A 467 -22.10 8.43 12.22
N LYS A 468 -21.46 7.51 11.46
CA LYS A 468 -22.15 6.50 10.65
C LYS A 468 -22.64 5.31 11.47
N CYS A 469 -22.14 5.10 12.67
CA CYS A 469 -22.65 4.08 13.57
C CYS A 469 -24.12 4.33 13.91
N LYS A 470 -24.93 3.28 13.92
CA LYS A 470 -26.35 3.32 14.28
C LYS A 470 -26.54 3.18 15.79
N SER A 471 -25.70 2.38 16.44
CA SER A 471 -25.77 2.15 17.89
C SER A 471 -25.23 3.32 18.70
N ASP A 472 -26.08 3.97 19.50
CA ASP A 472 -25.67 5.03 20.42
C ASP A 472 -24.72 4.53 21.52
N MET A 473 -24.85 3.25 21.90
CA MET A 473 -23.91 2.60 22.83
C MET A 473 -22.50 2.58 22.24
N VAL A 474 -22.36 2.19 20.96
CA VAL A 474 -21.05 2.16 20.28
C VAL A 474 -20.44 3.56 20.25
N LYS A 475 -21.24 4.58 19.87
CA LYS A 475 -20.78 5.97 19.89
C LYS A 475 -20.28 6.39 21.28
N ALA A 476 -21.07 6.13 22.33
CA ALA A 476 -20.70 6.48 23.70
C ALA A 476 -19.40 5.78 24.15
N ASN A 477 -19.23 4.51 23.82
CA ASN A 477 -18.04 3.75 24.18
C ASN A 477 -16.79 4.25 23.43
N VAL A 478 -16.92 4.64 22.16
CA VAL A 478 -15.80 5.26 21.43
C VAL A 478 -15.42 6.61 22.03
N ILE A 479 -16.38 7.44 22.44
CA ILE A 479 -16.07 8.69 23.15
C ILE A 479 -15.36 8.41 24.49
N ALA A 480 -15.77 7.36 25.21
CA ALA A 480 -15.08 6.95 26.42
C ALA A 480 -13.63 6.52 26.14
N LEU A 481 -13.38 5.83 25.04
CA LEU A 481 -12.02 5.48 24.59
C LEU A 481 -11.20 6.73 24.27
N LEU A 482 -11.74 7.67 23.47
CA LEU A 482 -11.06 8.92 23.12
C LEU A 482 -10.73 9.77 24.35
N ASN A 483 -11.57 9.73 25.38
CA ASN A 483 -11.35 10.42 26.65
C ASN A 483 -10.07 9.98 27.38
N HIS A 484 -9.56 8.78 27.09
CA HIS A 484 -8.25 8.34 27.59
C HIS A 484 -7.07 8.93 26.81
N VAL A 485 -7.27 9.33 25.55
CA VAL A 485 -6.23 9.91 24.70
C VAL A 485 -6.20 11.42 24.86
N ASP A 486 -7.32 12.10 24.60
CA ASP A 486 -7.40 13.55 24.62
C ASP A 486 -8.83 14.00 24.92
N ARG A 487 -9.01 14.72 26.04
CA ARG A 487 -10.33 15.15 26.51
C ARG A 487 -11.00 16.12 25.55
N GLN A 488 -10.22 17.02 24.94
CA GLN A 488 -10.76 18.03 24.03
C GLN A 488 -11.26 17.36 22.75
N LEU A 489 -10.47 16.46 22.15
CA LEU A 489 -10.88 15.66 21.00
C LEU A 489 -12.18 14.90 21.30
N ALA A 490 -12.23 14.19 22.43
CA ALA A 490 -13.41 13.44 22.85
C ALA A 490 -14.66 14.34 22.96
N GLN A 491 -14.51 15.52 23.57
CA GLN A 491 -15.60 16.50 23.71
C GLN A 491 -16.09 17.04 22.37
N GLU A 492 -15.17 17.40 21.47
CA GLU A 492 -15.52 17.95 20.16
C GLU A 492 -16.23 16.91 19.29
N VAL A 493 -15.73 15.67 19.26
CA VAL A 493 -16.38 14.57 18.52
C VAL A 493 -17.76 14.25 19.12
N ALA A 494 -17.85 14.13 20.45
CA ALA A 494 -19.10 13.83 21.16
C ALA A 494 -20.20 14.84 20.82
N ASN A 495 -19.86 16.14 20.78
CA ASN A 495 -20.80 17.21 20.44
C ASN A 495 -21.35 17.08 19.02
N ILE A 496 -20.51 16.69 18.06
CA ILE A 496 -20.89 16.57 16.65
C ILE A 496 -21.77 15.33 16.41
N ILE A 497 -21.42 14.19 17.00
CA ILE A 497 -22.14 12.92 16.78
C ILE A 497 -23.32 12.71 17.74
N GLY A 498 -23.53 13.61 18.70
CA GLY A 498 -24.61 13.54 19.69
C GLY A 498 -24.41 12.49 20.78
N ALA A 499 -23.16 12.16 21.13
CA ALA A 499 -22.84 11.17 22.15
C ALA A 499 -22.52 11.82 23.51
N PRO A 500 -22.75 11.14 24.65
CA PRO A 500 -22.40 11.68 25.96
C PRO A 500 -20.88 11.67 26.17
N LEU A 501 -20.35 12.78 26.71
CA LEU A 501 -18.98 12.81 27.20
C LEU A 501 -18.92 12.24 28.64
N PRO A 502 -17.98 11.34 28.97
CA PRO A 502 -17.80 10.86 30.35
C PRO A 502 -17.59 12.00 31.35
N LYS A 503 -18.12 11.87 32.57
CA LYS A 503 -17.96 12.91 33.60
C LYS A 503 -16.51 13.02 34.09
N GLU A 504 -15.85 11.87 34.25
CA GLU A 504 -14.47 11.80 34.69
C GLU A 504 -13.52 12.02 33.50
N ASN A 505 -12.43 12.74 33.75
CA ASN A 505 -11.34 12.88 32.80
C ASN A 505 -10.32 11.75 33.06
N HIS A 506 -10.14 10.87 32.07
CA HIS A 506 -9.18 9.77 32.14
C HIS A 506 -8.02 9.93 31.16
N GLU A 507 -7.83 11.15 30.65
CA GLU A 507 -6.78 11.49 29.71
C GLU A 507 -5.40 11.14 30.27
N VAL A 508 -4.57 10.51 29.44
CA VAL A 508 -3.16 10.29 29.77
C VAL A 508 -2.45 11.63 29.90
N ASN A 509 -1.90 11.89 31.10
CA ASN A 509 -1.08 13.06 31.38
C ASN A 509 0.33 12.88 30.79
N SER A 510 0.49 13.14 29.49
CA SER A 510 1.79 13.14 28.81
C SER A 510 1.87 14.23 27.74
N ASN A 511 3.02 14.91 27.69
CA ASN A 511 3.39 15.89 26.66
C ASN A 511 4.39 15.32 25.65
N ALA A 512 4.66 14.00 25.69
CA ALA A 512 5.55 13.36 24.74
C ALA A 512 5.06 13.55 23.30
N LYS A 513 6.00 13.74 22.39
CA LYS A 513 5.77 13.96 20.95
C LYS A 513 6.98 13.42 20.17
N SER A 514 6.72 12.98 18.95
CA SER A 514 7.70 12.53 17.96
C SER A 514 7.41 13.25 16.64
N PRO A 515 8.13 14.35 16.34
CA PRO A 515 7.95 15.11 15.10
C PRO A 515 8.00 14.26 13.82
N ALA A 516 8.73 13.14 13.82
CA ALA A 516 8.79 12.20 12.69
C ALA A 516 7.42 11.62 12.29
N LEU A 517 6.44 11.60 13.20
CA LEU A 517 5.11 11.04 12.94
C LEU A 517 4.23 11.96 12.07
N SER A 518 4.45 13.27 12.13
CA SER A 518 3.68 14.26 11.36
C SER A 518 4.12 14.31 9.90
N MET A 519 3.15 14.30 8.98
CA MET A 519 3.42 14.47 7.56
C MET A 519 3.75 15.93 7.20
N SER A 520 3.63 16.87 8.15
CA SER A 520 4.08 18.24 7.94
C SER A 520 5.62 18.32 7.84
N ASN A 521 6.33 17.33 8.39
CA ASN A 521 7.79 17.25 8.40
C ASN A 521 8.32 16.31 7.31
N THR A 522 7.71 16.37 6.12
CA THR A 522 8.08 15.53 4.97
C THR A 522 8.93 16.27 3.94
N ILE A 523 9.45 15.52 2.97
CA ILE A 523 9.99 16.04 1.71
C ILE A 523 8.83 16.55 0.83
N PHE A 524 8.99 17.73 0.24
CA PHE A 524 8.06 18.32 -0.73
C PHE A 524 8.74 18.43 -2.10
N LYS A 525 8.17 17.81 -3.12
CA LYS A 525 8.69 17.78 -4.50
C LYS A 525 7.56 17.90 -5.51
N ALA A 526 7.84 18.56 -6.63
CA ALA A 526 6.91 18.65 -7.76
C ALA A 526 6.95 17.39 -8.64
N ASP A 527 8.01 16.59 -8.57
CA ASP A 527 8.21 15.39 -9.36
C ASP A 527 6.96 14.49 -9.36
N SER A 528 6.53 14.08 -10.55
CA SER A 528 5.41 13.18 -10.82
C SER A 528 4.02 13.65 -10.36
N LYS A 529 3.86 14.92 -9.94
CA LYS A 529 2.55 15.53 -9.69
C LYS A 529 1.81 15.73 -11.02
N ASN A 530 0.48 15.71 -10.98
CA ASN A 530 -0.39 15.86 -12.14
C ASN A 530 -1.08 17.22 -12.14
N VAL A 531 -1.01 17.97 -13.24
CA VAL A 531 -1.66 19.27 -13.40
C VAL A 531 -2.76 19.20 -14.46
N ALA A 532 -3.94 19.73 -14.12
CA ALA A 532 -5.01 19.93 -15.09
C ALA A 532 -4.90 21.34 -15.71
N ILE A 533 -4.69 21.43 -17.02
CA ILE A 533 -4.80 22.67 -17.79
C ILE A 533 -6.24 22.77 -18.31
N VAL A 534 -7.08 23.53 -17.62
CA VAL A 534 -8.52 23.63 -17.92
C VAL A 534 -8.78 24.87 -18.77
N LEU A 535 -9.29 24.66 -19.98
CA LEU A 535 -9.50 25.70 -20.97
C LEU A 535 -10.93 26.23 -20.95
N ASN A 536 -11.08 27.54 -21.13
CA ASN A 536 -12.33 28.26 -21.34
C ASN A 536 -12.13 29.24 -22.51
N GLY A 537 -12.23 28.71 -23.73
CA GLY A 537 -11.80 29.38 -24.96
C GLY A 537 -10.42 28.92 -25.43
N GLU A 538 -9.91 29.52 -26.51
CA GLU A 538 -8.73 29.03 -27.21
C GLU A 538 -7.44 29.76 -26.79
N PRO A 539 -6.45 29.08 -26.15
CA PRO A 539 -5.12 29.62 -25.91
C PRO A 539 -4.25 29.57 -27.17
N SER A 540 -3.18 30.37 -27.21
CA SER A 540 -2.20 30.24 -28.28
C SER A 540 -1.34 28.99 -28.10
N VAL A 541 -0.92 28.39 -29.23
CA VAL A 541 0.00 27.25 -29.24
C VAL A 541 1.30 27.56 -28.49
N SER A 542 1.81 28.79 -28.59
CA SER A 542 3.04 29.20 -27.92
C SER A 542 2.91 29.15 -26.39
N LEU A 543 1.77 29.61 -25.86
CA LEU A 543 1.51 29.66 -24.43
C LEU A 543 1.37 28.25 -23.84
N LEU A 544 0.63 27.37 -24.52
CA LEU A 544 0.54 25.95 -24.13
C LEU A 544 1.92 25.29 -24.16
N SER A 545 2.71 25.55 -25.21
CA SER A 545 4.07 24.98 -25.34
C SER A 545 4.97 25.40 -24.18
N GLU A 546 4.89 26.66 -23.76
CA GLU A 546 5.67 27.21 -22.64
C GLU A 546 5.34 26.46 -21.33
N TRP A 547 4.06 26.32 -20.99
CA TRP A 547 3.64 25.60 -19.78
C TRP A 547 4.03 24.13 -19.82
N MET A 548 3.81 23.46 -20.95
CA MET A 548 4.16 22.04 -21.12
C MET A 548 5.67 21.82 -20.98
N GLN A 549 6.50 22.74 -21.50
CA GLN A 549 7.95 22.68 -21.35
C GLN A 549 8.38 22.92 -19.91
N ALA A 550 7.79 23.90 -19.22
CA ALA A 550 8.05 24.15 -17.80
C ALA A 550 7.70 22.92 -16.95
N PHE A 551 6.51 22.33 -17.15
CA PHE A 551 6.13 21.10 -16.45
C PHE A 551 7.07 19.94 -16.76
N ALA A 552 7.46 19.73 -18.01
CA ALA A 552 8.39 18.66 -18.38
C ALA A 552 9.79 18.84 -17.73
N GLN A 553 10.31 20.06 -17.65
CA GLN A 553 11.60 20.36 -16.99
C GLN A 553 11.60 19.99 -15.50
N HIS A 554 10.44 20.08 -14.85
CA HIS A 554 10.23 19.74 -13.45
C HIS A 554 9.61 18.35 -13.23
N ARG A 555 9.54 17.52 -14.29
CA ARG A 555 8.94 16.17 -14.25
C ARG A 555 7.50 16.16 -13.74
N ILE A 556 6.73 17.19 -14.08
CA ILE A 556 5.32 17.33 -13.77
C ILE A 556 4.51 16.81 -14.95
N ASN A 557 3.55 15.94 -14.66
CA ASN A 557 2.61 15.43 -15.63
C ASN A 557 1.47 16.44 -15.83
N TYR A 558 0.87 16.47 -17.03
CA TYR A 558 -0.26 17.34 -17.30
C TYR A 558 -1.32 16.67 -18.18
N SER A 559 -2.55 17.17 -18.07
CA SER A 559 -3.63 16.92 -19.01
C SER A 559 -4.24 18.25 -19.46
N ILE A 560 -4.56 18.37 -20.75
CA ILE A 560 -5.27 19.52 -21.31
C ILE A 560 -6.76 19.15 -21.42
N ILE A 561 -7.60 19.96 -20.79
CA ILE A 561 -9.03 19.69 -20.59
C ILE A 561 -9.86 20.78 -21.24
N ASP A 562 -10.82 20.41 -22.09
CA ASP A 562 -11.76 21.33 -22.74
C ASP A 562 -13.17 20.73 -22.87
N ASN A 563 -14.10 21.41 -23.55
CA ASN A 563 -15.45 20.89 -23.82
C ASN A 563 -15.45 19.70 -24.80
N LYS A 564 -14.41 19.55 -25.62
CA LYS A 564 -14.26 18.48 -26.63
C LYS A 564 -12.80 18.19 -26.94
N ILE A 565 -12.55 16.95 -27.35
CA ILE A 565 -11.24 16.54 -27.87
C ILE A 565 -11.00 17.20 -29.23
N HIS A 566 -9.88 17.90 -29.35
CA HIS A 566 -9.42 18.50 -30.60
C HIS A 566 -7.90 18.72 -30.56
N HIS A 567 -7.32 19.07 -31.71
CA HIS A 567 -5.89 19.31 -31.88
C HIS A 567 -5.62 20.80 -32.07
N PHE A 568 -4.63 21.33 -31.35
CA PHE A 568 -4.09 22.65 -31.62
C PHE A 568 -3.06 22.60 -32.75
N ASN A 569 -2.31 21.50 -32.83
CA ASN A 569 -1.41 21.12 -33.91
C ASN A 569 -1.11 19.61 -33.86
N ASP A 570 -0.11 19.13 -34.62
CA ASP A 570 0.27 17.72 -34.68
C ASP A 570 0.81 17.14 -33.35
N SER A 571 1.30 17.99 -32.44
CA SER A 571 1.94 17.60 -31.17
C SER A 571 1.11 17.92 -29.93
N ILE A 572 0.19 18.88 -30.01
CA ILE A 572 -0.60 19.37 -28.87
C ILE A 572 -2.07 19.11 -29.16
N LYS A 573 -2.69 18.32 -28.28
CA LYS A 573 -4.12 18.02 -28.32
C LYS A 573 -4.73 18.09 -26.93
N VAL A 574 -6.02 18.35 -26.89
CA VAL A 574 -6.83 18.13 -25.70
C VAL A 574 -6.86 16.62 -25.43
N THR A 575 -6.50 16.24 -24.21
CA THR A 575 -6.42 14.85 -23.76
C THR A 575 -7.68 14.38 -23.06
N ASP A 576 -8.41 15.31 -22.44
CA ASP A 576 -9.62 15.03 -21.66
C ASP A 576 -10.71 16.07 -21.90
N THR A 577 -11.95 15.73 -21.58
CA THR A 577 -13.05 16.69 -21.56
C THR A 577 -13.48 17.02 -20.14
N TYR A 578 -14.29 18.07 -19.96
CA TYR A 578 -14.92 18.37 -18.67
C TYR A 578 -15.72 17.20 -18.07
N THR A 579 -16.13 16.22 -18.88
CA THR A 579 -16.87 15.05 -18.43
C THR A 579 -15.99 13.83 -18.15
N THR A 580 -14.79 13.75 -18.72
CA THR A 580 -13.86 12.62 -18.53
C THR A 580 -12.79 12.90 -17.48
N ALA A 581 -12.57 14.18 -17.13
CA ALA A 581 -11.66 14.59 -16.08
C ALA A 581 -12.41 15.21 -14.89
N ASP A 582 -11.83 15.09 -13.69
CA ASP A 582 -12.31 15.72 -12.47
C ASP A 582 -11.12 16.27 -11.68
N SER A 583 -11.31 17.43 -11.04
CA SER A 583 -10.29 18.10 -10.21
C SER A 583 -9.65 17.21 -9.15
N VAL A 584 -10.38 16.20 -8.65
CA VAL A 584 -9.87 15.29 -7.63
C VAL A 584 -8.78 14.35 -8.16
N LEU A 585 -8.64 14.21 -9.47
CA LEU A 585 -7.63 13.36 -10.11
C LEU A 585 -6.28 14.06 -10.31
N PHE A 586 -6.20 15.37 -10.05
CA PHE A 586 -5.02 16.20 -10.28
C PHE A 586 -4.52 16.82 -8.97
N ASP A 587 -3.22 17.12 -8.89
CA ASP A 587 -2.61 17.79 -7.74
C ASP A 587 -2.80 19.31 -7.79
N ALA A 588 -2.95 19.87 -8.99
CA ALA A 588 -3.10 21.32 -9.21
C ALA A 588 -3.90 21.62 -10.48
N VAL A 589 -4.36 22.87 -10.59
CA VAL A 589 -5.13 23.34 -11.76
C VAL A 589 -4.56 24.63 -12.31
N LEU A 590 -4.44 24.72 -13.62
CA LEU A 590 -4.19 25.94 -14.36
C LEU A 590 -5.44 26.26 -15.18
N VAL A 591 -6.15 27.34 -14.82
CA VAL A 591 -7.35 27.80 -15.52
C VAL A 591 -6.97 28.83 -16.57
N PHE A 592 -7.27 28.55 -17.84
CA PHE A 592 -7.16 29.52 -18.92
C PHE A 592 -8.55 30.00 -19.34
N SER A 593 -8.73 31.32 -19.48
CA SER A 593 -9.93 31.88 -20.09
C SER A 593 -9.60 33.03 -21.03
N SER A 594 -9.97 32.90 -22.30
CA SER A 594 -10.02 34.03 -23.25
C SER A 594 -11.41 34.66 -23.35
N GLU A 595 -12.43 34.03 -22.78
CA GLU A 595 -13.81 34.51 -22.78
C GLU A 595 -14.14 35.44 -21.61
N SER A 596 -15.23 36.22 -21.77
CA SER A 596 -15.70 37.18 -20.76
C SER A 596 -16.26 36.53 -19.50
N ALA A 597 -16.75 35.29 -19.59
CA ALA A 597 -17.34 34.52 -18.50
C ALA A 597 -16.77 33.09 -18.48
N ILE A 598 -16.65 32.52 -17.28
CA ILE A 598 -16.19 31.13 -17.10
C ILE A 598 -17.37 30.17 -17.26
N HIS A 599 -17.22 29.16 -18.11
CA HIS A 599 -18.22 28.11 -18.24
C HIS A 599 -18.41 27.35 -16.92
N PRO A 600 -19.65 26.98 -16.54
CA PRO A 600 -19.92 26.34 -15.25
C PRO A 600 -19.05 25.12 -14.91
N PRO A 601 -18.74 24.19 -15.85
CA PRO A 601 -17.85 23.07 -15.54
C PRO A 601 -16.42 23.49 -15.16
N VAL A 602 -15.89 24.53 -15.81
CA VAL A 602 -14.55 25.07 -15.49
C VAL A 602 -14.55 25.73 -14.12
N LEU A 603 -15.63 26.46 -13.80
CA LEU A 603 -15.81 27.08 -12.49
C LEU A 603 -15.90 26.03 -11.38
N GLU A 604 -16.70 24.98 -11.57
CA GLU A 604 -16.82 23.86 -10.60
C GLU A 604 -15.47 23.15 -10.38
N PHE A 605 -14.71 22.94 -11.45
CA PHE A 605 -13.37 22.36 -11.41
C PHE A 605 -12.43 23.20 -10.53
N ALA A 606 -12.41 24.51 -10.75
CA ALA A 606 -11.58 25.44 -9.99
C ALA A 606 -12.04 25.59 -8.53
N GLU A 607 -13.36 25.69 -8.27
CA GLU A 607 -13.90 25.77 -6.91
C GLU A 607 -13.66 24.50 -6.10
N THR A 608 -13.75 23.32 -6.72
CA THR A 608 -13.46 22.06 -6.03
C THR A 608 -11.98 21.94 -5.70
N THR A 609 -11.10 22.35 -6.62
CA THR A 609 -9.66 22.47 -6.37
C THR A 609 -9.37 23.42 -5.21
N PHE A 610 -10.09 24.54 -5.16
CA PHE A 610 -9.98 25.53 -4.09
C PHE A 610 -10.42 24.95 -2.74
N LYS A 611 -11.55 24.24 -2.71
CA LYS A 611 -12.05 23.53 -1.52
C LYS A 611 -11.04 22.51 -0.97
N HIS A 612 -10.25 21.88 -1.83
CA HIS A 612 -9.27 20.85 -1.44
C HIS A 612 -7.86 21.39 -1.15
N PHE A 613 -7.73 22.70 -0.92
CA PHE A 613 -6.47 23.36 -0.54
C PHE A 613 -5.34 23.24 -1.57
N LYS A 614 -5.64 22.78 -2.81
CA LYS A 614 -4.68 22.62 -3.90
C LYS A 614 -4.29 23.97 -4.53
N PRO A 615 -3.08 24.08 -5.11
CA PRO A 615 -2.65 25.26 -5.85
C PRO A 615 -3.46 25.45 -7.13
N ILE A 616 -3.79 26.71 -7.43
CA ILE A 616 -4.52 27.11 -8.63
C ILE A 616 -3.75 28.23 -9.31
N ALA A 617 -3.35 28.02 -10.56
CA ALA A 617 -2.91 29.08 -11.45
C ALA A 617 -4.07 29.53 -12.34
N HIS A 618 -4.05 30.80 -12.77
CA HIS A 618 -5.00 31.28 -13.75
C HIS A 618 -4.39 32.31 -14.72
N VAL A 619 -4.92 32.30 -15.95
CA VAL A 619 -4.75 33.35 -16.97
C VAL A 619 -6.13 33.70 -17.50
N LEU A 620 -6.59 34.92 -17.21
CA LEU A 620 -7.94 35.37 -17.52
C LEU A 620 -7.88 36.65 -18.36
N SER A 621 -8.54 36.67 -19.51
CA SER A 621 -8.70 37.88 -20.32
C SER A 621 -9.55 38.94 -19.60
N ASN A 622 -10.59 38.49 -18.87
CA ASN A 622 -11.35 39.29 -17.93
C ASN A 622 -10.87 38.99 -16.49
N PRO A 623 -10.14 39.90 -15.82
CA PRO A 623 -9.62 39.66 -14.47
C PRO A 623 -10.72 39.46 -13.42
N HIS A 624 -11.94 39.91 -13.71
CA HIS A 624 -13.11 39.79 -12.82
C HIS A 624 -13.94 38.52 -13.06
N ALA A 625 -13.51 37.62 -13.95
CA ALA A 625 -14.30 36.44 -14.35
C ALA A 625 -14.53 35.43 -13.20
N LEU A 626 -13.74 35.50 -12.13
CA LEU A 626 -13.85 34.66 -10.94
C LEU A 626 -14.34 35.43 -9.69
N ASP A 627 -14.70 36.71 -9.79
CA ASP A 627 -15.08 37.53 -8.62
C ASP A 627 -16.31 37.01 -7.88
N ASN A 628 -17.23 36.35 -8.59
CA ASN A 628 -18.43 35.74 -8.01
C ASN A 628 -18.25 34.26 -7.64
N SER A 629 -17.03 33.74 -7.74
CA SER A 629 -16.70 32.37 -7.35
C SER A 629 -16.38 32.28 -5.85
N LYS A 630 -16.22 31.05 -5.34
CA LYS A 630 -15.69 30.82 -4.00
C LYS A 630 -14.16 31.04 -3.89
N ILE A 631 -13.48 31.31 -5.01
CA ILE A 631 -12.03 31.45 -5.08
C ILE A 631 -11.63 32.84 -4.61
N LYS A 632 -10.81 32.92 -3.58
CA LYS A 632 -10.18 34.18 -3.13
C LYS A 632 -8.90 34.39 -3.94
N LEU A 633 -8.93 35.29 -4.92
CA LEU A 633 -7.82 35.49 -5.87
C LEU A 633 -6.52 35.99 -5.23
N ASP A 634 -6.59 36.60 -4.05
CA ASP A 634 -5.46 37.05 -3.22
C ASP A 634 -5.05 36.01 -2.15
N GLY A 635 -5.69 34.85 -2.12
CA GLY A 635 -5.45 33.79 -1.15
C GLY A 635 -4.16 33.00 -1.41
N ALA A 636 -3.68 32.32 -0.36
CA ALA A 636 -2.51 31.44 -0.47
C ALA A 636 -2.72 30.31 -1.50
N GLY A 637 -1.67 30.05 -2.30
CA GLY A 637 -1.70 29.03 -3.34
C GLY A 637 -2.49 29.41 -4.59
N ILE A 638 -2.84 30.68 -4.78
CA ILE A 638 -3.46 31.20 -6.00
C ILE A 638 -2.44 32.04 -6.77
N TYR A 639 -2.24 31.72 -8.06
CA TYR A 639 -1.19 32.31 -8.90
C TYR A 639 -1.79 32.94 -10.14
N ASN A 640 -1.61 34.26 -10.30
CA ASN A 640 -2.02 34.98 -11.51
C ASN A 640 -0.85 35.01 -12.50
N LEU A 641 -0.83 34.05 -13.44
CA LEU A 641 0.28 33.90 -14.40
C LEU A 641 0.36 35.02 -15.45
N ALA A 642 -0.59 35.97 -15.48
CA ALA A 642 -0.42 37.21 -16.24
C ALA A 642 0.62 38.15 -15.58
N ASN A 643 0.84 38.01 -14.27
CA ASN A 643 1.68 38.89 -13.45
C ASN A 643 2.79 38.15 -12.69
N THR A 644 2.72 36.83 -12.58
CA THR A 644 3.70 35.99 -11.86
C THR A 644 4.29 34.93 -12.78
N SER A 645 5.52 34.50 -12.49
CA SER A 645 6.16 33.40 -13.21
C SER A 645 5.43 32.07 -13.00
N ILE A 646 5.45 31.20 -14.02
CA ILE A 646 5.05 29.80 -13.90
C ILE A 646 5.87 29.05 -12.84
N GLU A 647 7.10 29.47 -12.59
CA GLU A 647 7.97 28.89 -11.55
C GLU A 647 7.37 28.99 -10.16
N SER A 648 6.71 30.10 -9.82
CA SER A 648 6.04 30.25 -8.52
C SER A 648 4.87 29.27 -8.39
N PHE A 649 4.18 28.95 -9.49
CA PHE A 649 3.16 27.92 -9.48
C PHE A 649 3.76 26.51 -9.32
N ILE A 650 4.91 26.24 -9.93
CA ILE A 650 5.66 24.97 -9.78
C ILE A 650 6.10 24.76 -8.32
N GLU A 651 6.61 25.80 -7.66
CA GLU A 651 6.89 25.77 -6.22
C GLU A 651 5.61 25.47 -5.42
N GLY A 652 4.48 26.06 -5.84
CA GLY A 652 3.17 25.75 -5.26
C GLY A 652 2.72 24.30 -5.44
N ILE A 653 2.97 23.71 -6.60
CA ILE A 653 2.71 22.29 -6.89
C ILE A 653 3.56 21.41 -5.96
N ALA A 654 4.84 21.75 -5.75
CA ALA A 654 5.71 21.02 -4.83
C ALA A 654 5.18 21.05 -3.38
N GLN A 655 4.69 22.20 -2.92
CA GLN A 655 4.06 22.36 -1.60
C GLN A 655 2.77 21.52 -1.47
N GLY A 656 2.05 21.32 -2.56
CA GLY A 656 0.88 20.44 -2.67
C GLY A 656 -0.41 21.01 -2.09
N ARG A 657 -0.41 21.48 -0.82
CA ARG A 657 -1.59 22.11 -0.21
C ARG A 657 -1.28 23.32 0.67
N PHE A 658 -2.23 24.24 0.72
CA PHE A 658 -2.16 25.54 1.39
C PHE A 658 -3.19 25.60 2.53
N TRP A 659 -2.85 25.07 3.69
CA TRP A 659 -3.75 24.94 4.85
C TRP A 659 -4.10 26.26 5.54
N ASN A 660 -3.41 27.34 5.20
CA ASN A 660 -3.66 28.70 5.69
C ASN A 660 -4.70 29.47 4.85
N ARG A 661 -5.32 28.81 3.87
CA ARG A 661 -6.41 29.32 3.05
C ARG A 661 -7.76 29.10 3.71
#